data_AF-A0AA97HCX6-F1
#
_entry.id   AF-A0AA97HCX6-F1
#
_cell.length_a   1.000
_cell.length_b   1.000
_cell.length_c   1.000
_cell.angle_alpha   90.00
_cell.angle_beta   90.00
_cell.angle_gamma   90.00
#
_symmetry.space_group_name_H-M   'P 1'
#
loop_
_entity.id
_entity.type
_entity.pdbx_description
1 polymer ?
#
loop_
_entity_poly.entity_id
_entity_poly.type
_entity_poly.pdbx_seq_one_letter_code
_entity_poly.pdbx_strand_id
1 'polypeptide(L)'
;MVYYDEQTSGDAVVELTGSVYLDAGSYDIKVEADDGYEIIINGEIVASVDYNQSSATNTFTFDVSDAGNQTIEIIYWDQGGAYELNISLAEAGTNNYETLGSDAYPTFSSPSDDFLDTSSNQAINISLDDLLANDIDADGDELSVTSISNVANGYAYLNSDGGITFVPTSGFSGVATFDYTITDGNGGYSTATASIDVADTGVLLPTVTVTVSEGVENISSSDSESWTGFSEGESYDYYDNGDYDQGVGFTGDSENVYIEDDVKAYLDTKDGDDQVVIGDDIYSSGGVQLGAGDDKLLVRDDVNGSVDAGTGDDEIVVGGDVTQSMKLGEGNNTLSVGGTVSANVNAGSGDDSVSVSGDVTQSMGLGDGDNKLSVEGSVSGAINTGSGMDDIYIAGDANAYIGTSAGDDTLTVDGDVGSNITIQTGSGDDFVVIKGNLNSNAYLDGGNDTDSIVLENYTVDQYNLDIDNIKTRVVNFENIMVGGVVVAGDAAAFADYLTSDNTSSTETTTSSYSYAVTVDIDNTDATAGSTIVSLFGIPTTASLVLDGETLEANSDGSYSIEVAEGEISIENLSIQSDIELPDLDITSEVSANLDDVVDIVNDSYLVGTDGLDTLVGDLGDDVLFGGDDEVSDILTGADGSDVFILNEVSDQTNIDTITDFNAAEDTLDLTDLLVGIEGSPGKDADADAIMAFLNEHVEVKDGSVKVKENADDEGDDVASFIDETSSFDSNGDGSVNSVDSIKVIYNNEEYSINIDG
;
A
#
# COMPACT_ATOMS: atom_id res chain seq x y z
N MET A 1 -26.86 -22.28 -23.00
CA MET A 1 -27.98 -21.32 -23.10
C MET A 1 -27.41 -19.96 -22.77
N VAL A 2 -27.26 -19.06 -23.75
CA VAL A 2 -26.80 -17.69 -23.47
C VAL A 2 -28.02 -16.84 -23.19
N TYR A 3 -28.16 -16.38 -21.94
CA TYR A 3 -29.19 -15.43 -21.51
C TYR A 3 -28.58 -14.03 -21.62
N TYR A 4 -29.06 -13.20 -22.55
CA TYR A 4 -28.75 -11.77 -22.52
C TYR A 4 -29.66 -11.08 -21.47
N ASP A 5 -29.01 -10.30 -20.60
CA ASP A 5 -29.49 -9.65 -19.38
C ASP A 5 -30.77 -8.79 -19.48
N GLU A 6 -31.47 -8.73 -18.35
CA GLU A 6 -32.70 -8.01 -18.04
C GLU A 6 -32.57 -6.48 -18.20
N GLN A 7 -32.93 -5.95 -19.36
CA GLN A 7 -33.21 -4.51 -19.52
C GLN A 7 -34.43 -4.26 -20.42
N THR A 8 -35.64 -4.31 -19.86
CA THR A 8 -36.90 -3.61 -20.26
C THR A 8 -37.25 -3.42 -21.76
N SER A 9 -36.62 -4.08 -22.71
CA SER A 9 -36.99 -4.05 -24.12
C SER A 9 -38.24 -4.90 -24.29
N GLY A 10 -39.17 -4.45 -25.14
CA GLY A 10 -40.30 -5.29 -25.55
C GLY A 10 -39.87 -6.50 -26.36
N ASP A 11 -38.57 -6.67 -26.65
CA ASP A 11 -38.02 -7.57 -27.65
C ASP A 11 -37.03 -8.54 -26.99
N ALA A 12 -36.97 -9.79 -27.46
CA ALA A 12 -36.08 -10.85 -26.99
C ALA A 12 -35.47 -11.64 -28.16
N VAL A 13 -34.26 -12.15 -27.98
CA VAL A 13 -33.59 -13.06 -28.93
C VAL A 13 -33.13 -14.30 -28.17
N VAL A 14 -33.32 -15.48 -28.76
CA VAL A 14 -32.85 -16.76 -28.25
C VAL A 14 -31.96 -17.40 -29.30
N GLU A 15 -30.76 -17.79 -28.88
CA GLU A 15 -29.83 -18.59 -29.67
C GLU A 15 -29.63 -19.95 -28.99
N LEU A 16 -29.83 -21.03 -29.76
CA LEU A 16 -29.65 -22.41 -29.31
C LEU A 16 -28.67 -23.12 -30.23
N THR A 17 -27.63 -23.70 -29.66
CA THR A 17 -26.63 -24.52 -30.37
C THR A 17 -26.61 -25.94 -29.85
N GLY A 18 -26.20 -26.89 -30.67
CA GLY A 18 -26.01 -28.29 -30.30
C GLY A 18 -25.80 -29.18 -31.52
N SER A 19 -26.19 -30.44 -31.41
CA SER A 19 -26.27 -31.37 -32.53
C SER A 19 -27.58 -32.14 -32.52
N VAL A 20 -28.01 -32.60 -33.69
CA VAL A 20 -29.16 -33.48 -33.88
C VAL A 20 -28.71 -34.70 -34.66
N TYR A 21 -29.01 -35.90 -34.15
CA TYR A 21 -28.72 -37.11 -34.91
C TYR A 21 -29.70 -37.24 -36.07
N LEU A 22 -29.17 -37.32 -37.30
CA LEU A 22 -29.95 -37.57 -38.51
C LEU A 22 -29.24 -38.65 -39.35
N ASP A 23 -30.02 -39.56 -39.91
CA ASP A 23 -29.51 -40.47 -40.94
C ASP A 23 -29.33 -39.71 -42.27
N ALA A 24 -28.51 -40.24 -43.18
CA ALA A 24 -28.38 -39.66 -44.51
C ALA A 24 -29.73 -39.73 -45.26
N GLY A 25 -30.26 -38.58 -45.68
CA GLY A 25 -31.60 -38.49 -46.28
C GLY A 25 -32.11 -37.06 -46.42
N SER A 26 -33.32 -36.90 -46.97
CA SER A 26 -34.02 -35.62 -47.08
C SER A 26 -35.03 -35.46 -45.95
N TYR A 27 -35.09 -34.29 -45.33
CA TYR A 27 -35.97 -33.99 -44.21
C TYR A 27 -36.81 -32.74 -44.45
N ASP A 28 -38.05 -32.76 -43.96
CA ASP A 28 -38.91 -31.57 -43.85
C ASP A 28 -38.83 -31.04 -42.41
N ILE A 29 -38.41 -29.78 -42.25
CA ILE A 29 -38.43 -29.04 -40.99
C ILE A 29 -39.63 -28.10 -40.98
N LYS A 30 -40.47 -28.23 -39.96
CA LYS A 30 -41.69 -27.43 -39.77
C LYS A 30 -41.56 -26.63 -38.49
N VAL A 31 -41.66 -25.32 -38.65
CA VAL A 31 -41.49 -24.33 -37.58
C VAL A 31 -42.75 -23.50 -37.46
N GLU A 32 -43.36 -23.51 -36.27
CA GLU A 32 -44.45 -22.63 -35.88
C GLU A 32 -43.88 -21.57 -34.94
N ALA A 33 -43.89 -20.30 -35.36
CA ALA A 33 -43.26 -19.23 -34.62
C ALA A 33 -43.97 -17.87 -34.71
N ASP A 34 -43.80 -17.08 -33.65
CA ASP A 34 -44.13 -15.66 -33.46
C ASP A 34 -42.93 -15.07 -32.69
N ASP A 35 -41.93 -14.39 -33.25
CA ASP A 35 -41.86 -13.82 -34.60
C ASP A 35 -41.00 -14.66 -35.57
N GLY A 36 -39.75 -14.23 -35.82
CA GLY A 36 -38.88 -14.76 -36.87
C GLY A 36 -37.78 -15.65 -36.32
N TYR A 37 -37.13 -16.37 -37.22
CA TYR A 37 -36.09 -17.34 -36.85
C TYR A 37 -35.17 -17.67 -38.02
N GLU A 38 -34.01 -18.24 -37.71
CA GLU A 38 -33.07 -18.88 -38.61
C GLU A 38 -32.59 -20.20 -37.99
N ILE A 39 -32.59 -21.28 -38.77
CA ILE A 39 -32.11 -22.61 -38.35
C ILE A 39 -31.01 -23.02 -39.33
N ILE A 40 -29.87 -23.35 -38.78
CA ILE A 40 -28.63 -23.67 -39.48
C ILE A 40 -28.26 -25.11 -39.10
N ILE A 41 -27.99 -25.96 -40.09
CA ILE A 41 -27.47 -27.32 -39.86
C ILE A 41 -26.16 -27.48 -40.62
N ASN A 42 -25.10 -27.91 -39.93
CA ASN A 42 -23.74 -27.99 -40.48
C ASN A 42 -23.26 -26.71 -41.17
N GLY A 43 -23.63 -25.55 -40.63
CA GLY A 43 -23.29 -24.24 -41.18
C GLY A 43 -24.12 -23.81 -42.41
N GLU A 44 -25.12 -24.57 -42.84
CA GLU A 44 -26.05 -24.18 -43.92
C GLU A 44 -27.43 -23.81 -43.36
N ILE A 45 -27.99 -22.66 -43.77
CA ILE A 45 -29.34 -22.24 -43.40
C ILE A 45 -30.38 -23.17 -44.04
N VAL A 46 -31.09 -23.93 -43.21
CA VAL A 46 -32.11 -24.90 -43.63
C VAL A 46 -33.54 -24.39 -43.47
N ALA A 47 -33.78 -23.41 -42.60
CA ALA A 47 -35.06 -22.73 -42.44
C ALA A 47 -34.85 -21.29 -42.00
N SER A 48 -35.57 -20.34 -42.60
CA SER A 48 -35.45 -18.92 -42.20
C SER A 48 -36.72 -18.15 -42.51
N VAL A 49 -37.14 -17.32 -41.55
CA VAL A 49 -38.15 -16.28 -41.70
C VAL A 49 -37.58 -14.98 -41.14
N ASP A 50 -36.96 -14.20 -42.02
CA ASP A 50 -36.25 -12.94 -41.73
C ASP A 50 -37.19 -11.71 -41.67
N TYR A 51 -38.30 -11.81 -40.92
CA TYR A 51 -39.20 -10.68 -40.61
C TYR A 51 -40.17 -11.01 -39.46
N ASN A 52 -40.72 -9.97 -38.83
CA ASN A 52 -41.72 -10.11 -37.75
C ASN A 52 -43.07 -10.63 -38.27
N GLN A 53 -43.66 -11.60 -37.56
CA GLN A 53 -44.91 -12.25 -37.93
C GLN A 53 -45.67 -12.69 -36.68
N SER A 54 -46.99 -12.55 -36.69
CA SER A 54 -47.81 -13.30 -35.72
C SER A 54 -47.70 -14.80 -35.98
N SER A 55 -47.89 -15.64 -34.95
CA SER A 55 -47.82 -17.11 -35.00
C SER A 55 -48.22 -17.70 -36.36
N ALA A 56 -47.22 -18.26 -37.05
CA ALA A 56 -47.35 -18.86 -38.36
C ALA A 56 -46.49 -20.11 -38.50
N THR A 57 -47.04 -21.12 -39.18
CA THR A 57 -46.31 -22.36 -39.51
C THR A 57 -45.71 -22.28 -40.90
N ASN A 58 -44.40 -22.49 -41.01
CA ASN A 58 -43.68 -22.65 -42.27
C ASN A 58 -42.97 -24.01 -42.32
N THR A 59 -42.73 -24.52 -43.52
CA THR A 59 -42.08 -25.82 -43.75
C THR A 59 -41.03 -25.69 -44.84
N PHE A 60 -39.84 -26.22 -44.56
CA PHE A 60 -38.68 -26.20 -45.45
C PHE A 60 -38.14 -27.62 -45.61
N THR A 61 -37.41 -27.89 -46.68
CA THR A 61 -36.81 -29.20 -46.96
C THR A 61 -35.30 -29.04 -47.12
N PHE A 62 -34.51 -29.91 -46.49
CA PHE A 62 -33.06 -29.95 -46.59
C PHE A 62 -32.53 -31.39 -46.71
N ASP A 63 -31.28 -31.55 -47.14
CA ASP A 63 -30.63 -32.85 -47.35
C ASP A 63 -29.47 -33.05 -46.34
N VAL A 64 -29.37 -34.25 -45.77
CA VAL A 64 -28.27 -34.71 -44.92
C VAL A 64 -27.43 -35.72 -45.72
N SER A 65 -26.14 -35.45 -45.86
CA SER A 65 -25.24 -36.22 -46.75
C SER A 65 -24.69 -37.49 -46.10
N ASP A 66 -24.32 -37.42 -44.82
CA ASP A 66 -23.79 -38.54 -44.04
C ASP A 66 -24.58 -38.71 -42.74
N ALA A 67 -24.82 -39.97 -42.36
CA ALA A 67 -25.52 -40.27 -41.11
C ALA A 67 -24.63 -39.94 -39.90
N GLY A 68 -25.22 -39.32 -38.88
CA GLY A 68 -24.50 -38.95 -37.65
C GLY A 68 -25.08 -37.70 -36.99
N ASN A 69 -24.36 -37.21 -35.98
CA ASN A 69 -24.68 -35.94 -35.32
C ASN A 69 -24.39 -34.78 -36.28
N GLN A 70 -25.43 -34.05 -36.65
CA GLN A 70 -25.32 -32.83 -37.45
C GLN A 70 -25.29 -31.65 -36.49
N THR A 71 -24.37 -30.70 -36.65
CA THR A 71 -24.42 -29.49 -35.82
C THR A 71 -25.68 -28.70 -36.16
N ILE A 72 -26.32 -28.12 -35.15
CA ILE A 72 -27.54 -27.32 -35.30
C ILE A 72 -27.41 -26.03 -34.50
N GLU A 73 -27.79 -24.92 -35.11
CA GLU A 73 -27.88 -23.59 -34.52
C GLU A 73 -29.27 -23.00 -34.86
N ILE A 74 -29.94 -22.42 -33.88
CA ILE A 74 -31.27 -21.85 -34.00
C ILE A 74 -31.23 -20.45 -33.39
N ILE A 75 -31.47 -19.44 -34.22
CA ILE A 75 -31.67 -18.07 -33.81
C ILE A 75 -33.17 -17.77 -33.92
N TYR A 76 -33.79 -17.25 -32.87
CA TYR A 76 -35.20 -16.85 -32.86
C TYR A 76 -35.34 -15.50 -32.17
N TRP A 77 -36.29 -14.68 -32.58
CA TRP A 77 -36.59 -13.42 -31.90
C TRP A 77 -38.10 -13.19 -31.75
N ASP A 78 -38.44 -12.43 -30.70
CA ASP A 78 -39.74 -11.83 -30.42
C ASP A 78 -39.55 -10.31 -30.43
N GLN A 79 -40.33 -9.57 -31.24
CA GLN A 79 -40.33 -8.09 -31.25
C GLN A 79 -41.31 -7.49 -30.23
N GLY A 80 -41.94 -8.34 -29.43
CA GLY A 80 -42.85 -8.00 -28.37
C GLY A 80 -44.29 -8.33 -28.65
N GLY A 81 -44.90 -9.08 -27.74
CA GLY A 81 -46.28 -9.50 -27.84
C GLY A 81 -46.47 -10.93 -27.35
N ALA A 82 -47.09 -11.75 -28.20
CA ALA A 82 -47.14 -13.19 -27.98
C ALA A 82 -45.90 -13.81 -28.61
N TYR A 83 -45.27 -14.75 -27.92
CA TYR A 83 -44.13 -15.48 -28.43
C TYR A 83 -44.50 -16.94 -28.67
N GLU A 84 -43.95 -17.54 -29.72
CA GLU A 84 -44.06 -18.97 -29.99
C GLU A 84 -42.85 -19.45 -30.77
N LEU A 85 -42.33 -20.63 -30.42
CA LEU A 85 -41.34 -21.36 -31.21
C LEU A 85 -41.55 -22.86 -30.99
N ASN A 86 -42.05 -23.55 -32.01
CA ASN A 86 -42.18 -25.01 -32.03
C ASN A 86 -41.53 -25.55 -33.30
N ILE A 87 -40.50 -26.39 -33.14
CA ILE A 87 -39.75 -26.98 -34.25
C ILE A 87 -40.00 -28.49 -34.28
N SER A 88 -40.32 -29.01 -35.46
CA SER A 88 -40.58 -30.44 -35.66
C SER A 88 -40.02 -30.92 -37.00
N LEU A 89 -39.56 -32.16 -37.03
CA LEU A 89 -38.92 -32.76 -38.20
C LEU A 89 -39.69 -34.00 -38.66
N ALA A 90 -39.59 -34.29 -39.95
CA ALA A 90 -40.07 -35.51 -40.57
C ALA A 90 -39.17 -35.90 -41.76
N GLU A 91 -39.11 -37.17 -42.12
CA GLU A 91 -38.57 -37.54 -43.44
C GLU A 91 -39.38 -36.83 -44.54
N ALA A 92 -38.68 -36.30 -45.56
CA ALA A 92 -39.28 -35.45 -46.57
C ALA A 92 -40.47 -36.12 -47.29
N GLY A 93 -41.59 -35.42 -47.38
CA GLY A 93 -42.82 -35.91 -48.02
C GLY A 93 -43.66 -36.85 -47.14
N THR A 94 -43.28 -37.06 -45.88
CA THR A 94 -44.13 -37.70 -44.87
C THR A 94 -44.93 -36.65 -44.08
N ASN A 95 -46.01 -37.07 -43.40
CA ASN A 95 -46.80 -36.19 -42.53
C ASN A 95 -46.60 -36.52 -41.03
N ASN A 96 -45.56 -37.28 -40.71
CA ASN A 96 -45.28 -37.76 -39.35
C ASN A 96 -44.22 -36.86 -38.73
N TYR A 97 -44.63 -35.66 -38.33
CA TYR A 97 -43.75 -34.70 -37.67
C TYR A 97 -43.61 -35.06 -36.20
N GLU A 98 -42.37 -35.18 -35.74
CA GLU A 98 -42.02 -35.30 -34.33
C GLU A 98 -41.24 -34.05 -33.90
N THR A 99 -41.40 -33.64 -32.66
CA THR A 99 -40.71 -32.45 -32.12
C THR A 99 -39.20 -32.65 -32.13
N LEU A 100 -38.44 -31.59 -32.44
CA LEU A 100 -36.98 -31.58 -32.28
C LEU A 100 -36.64 -31.77 -30.80
N GLY A 101 -35.73 -32.70 -30.48
CA GLY A 101 -35.42 -33.12 -29.10
C GLY A 101 -36.29 -34.27 -28.57
N SER A 102 -37.10 -34.91 -29.42
CA SER A 102 -37.83 -36.14 -29.08
C SER A 102 -36.95 -37.40 -29.24
N ASP A 103 -37.40 -38.56 -28.72
CA ASP A 103 -36.72 -39.85 -28.92
C ASP A 103 -36.41 -40.18 -30.40
N ALA A 104 -37.19 -39.62 -31.35
CA ALA A 104 -37.00 -39.82 -32.78
C ALA A 104 -35.94 -38.89 -33.39
N TYR A 105 -35.73 -37.72 -32.79
CA TYR A 105 -34.75 -36.71 -33.21
C TYR A 105 -34.06 -36.16 -31.96
N PRO A 106 -33.23 -36.98 -31.28
CA PRO A 106 -32.55 -36.55 -30.07
C PRO A 106 -31.58 -35.43 -30.43
N THR A 107 -31.61 -34.39 -29.62
CA THR A 107 -30.64 -33.29 -29.65
C THR A 107 -29.62 -33.53 -28.55
N PHE A 108 -28.35 -33.38 -28.88
CA PHE A 108 -27.25 -33.46 -27.93
C PHE A 108 -26.65 -32.06 -27.82
N SER A 109 -26.38 -31.60 -26.61
CA SER A 109 -25.37 -30.56 -26.46
C SER A 109 -24.04 -31.14 -26.93
N SER A 110 -23.18 -30.34 -27.56
CA SER A 110 -21.73 -30.60 -27.55
C SER A 110 -21.26 -30.77 -26.08
N PRO A 111 -20.04 -31.27 -25.80
CA PRO A 111 -19.43 -30.99 -24.50
C PRO A 111 -19.66 -29.51 -24.22
N SER A 112 -20.47 -29.24 -23.20
CA SER A 112 -20.94 -27.89 -22.97
C SER A 112 -19.84 -27.19 -22.22
N ASP A 113 -19.48 -25.99 -22.66
CA ASP A 113 -18.52 -25.17 -21.93
C ASP A 113 -18.85 -25.20 -20.45
N ASP A 114 -17.89 -25.66 -19.65
CA ASP A 114 -18.03 -25.69 -18.21
C ASP A 114 -17.98 -24.26 -17.72
N PHE A 115 -18.94 -23.89 -16.87
CA PHE A 115 -18.95 -22.58 -16.24
C PHE A 115 -18.67 -22.77 -14.77
N LEU A 116 -17.49 -22.32 -14.36
CA LEU A 116 -16.98 -22.38 -13.00
C LEU A 116 -16.84 -20.96 -12.49
N ASP A 117 -16.90 -20.79 -11.16
CA ASP A 117 -16.70 -19.50 -10.53
C ASP A 117 -15.51 -19.62 -9.58
N THR A 118 -14.61 -18.64 -9.61
CA THR A 118 -13.58 -18.45 -8.60
C THR A 118 -13.41 -16.97 -8.29
N SER A 119 -12.55 -16.67 -7.34
CA SER A 119 -12.18 -15.33 -6.91
C SER A 119 -10.81 -14.95 -7.48
N SER A 120 -10.55 -13.67 -7.77
CA SER A 120 -9.22 -13.20 -8.20
C SER A 120 -8.17 -13.61 -7.17
N ASN A 121 -7.00 -14.05 -7.66
CA ASN A 121 -5.87 -14.59 -6.89
C ASN A 121 -6.14 -15.91 -6.13
N GLN A 122 -7.32 -16.52 -6.31
CA GLN A 122 -7.66 -17.81 -5.70
C GLN A 122 -7.57 -18.93 -6.74
N ALA A 123 -6.76 -19.94 -6.45
CA ALA A 123 -6.70 -21.16 -7.23
C ALA A 123 -8.01 -21.95 -7.07
N ILE A 124 -8.44 -22.62 -8.14
CA ILE A 124 -9.59 -23.53 -8.11
C ILE A 124 -9.15 -24.93 -8.54
N ASN A 125 -9.37 -25.87 -7.63
CA ASN A 125 -9.21 -27.30 -7.86
C ASN A 125 -10.50 -27.87 -8.46
N ILE A 126 -10.45 -28.20 -9.76
CA ILE A 126 -11.57 -28.72 -10.54
C ILE A 126 -11.47 -30.24 -10.58
N SER A 127 -12.43 -30.92 -9.95
CA SER A 127 -12.44 -32.38 -9.95
C SER A 127 -12.80 -32.94 -11.33
N LEU A 128 -12.24 -34.09 -11.69
CA LEU A 128 -12.55 -34.78 -12.94
C LEU A 128 -14.05 -35.10 -13.06
N ASP A 129 -14.70 -35.47 -11.95
CA ASP A 129 -16.13 -35.76 -11.91
C ASP A 129 -16.98 -34.51 -12.21
N ASP A 130 -16.55 -33.33 -11.75
CA ASP A 130 -17.26 -32.07 -11.98
C ASP A 130 -17.04 -31.54 -13.39
N LEU A 131 -15.80 -31.60 -13.90
CA LEU A 131 -15.47 -31.20 -15.26
C LEU A 131 -16.17 -32.08 -16.30
N LEU A 132 -16.15 -33.40 -16.11
CA LEU A 132 -16.75 -34.34 -17.06
C LEU A 132 -18.24 -34.60 -16.80
N ALA A 133 -18.86 -33.89 -15.84
CA ALA A 133 -20.25 -34.17 -15.42
C ALA A 133 -21.26 -34.07 -16.57
N ASN A 134 -20.96 -33.23 -17.56
CA ASN A 134 -21.76 -32.96 -18.74
C ASN A 134 -21.23 -33.67 -20.00
N ASP A 135 -20.11 -34.40 -19.90
CA ASP A 135 -19.48 -35.15 -20.97
C ASP A 135 -19.96 -36.60 -20.99
N ILE A 136 -20.22 -37.12 -22.19
CA ILE A 136 -20.80 -38.45 -22.37
C ILE A 136 -20.10 -39.18 -23.51
N ASP A 137 -19.58 -40.36 -23.21
CA ASP A 137 -19.21 -41.34 -24.23
C ASP A 137 -20.45 -42.09 -24.77
N ALA A 138 -20.52 -42.26 -26.09
CA ALA A 138 -21.67 -42.87 -26.76
C ALA A 138 -21.79 -44.39 -26.52
N ASP A 139 -20.68 -45.06 -26.23
CA ASP A 139 -20.60 -46.49 -25.94
C ASP A 139 -20.63 -46.76 -24.42
N GLY A 140 -20.52 -45.71 -23.60
CA GLY A 140 -20.53 -45.75 -22.14
C GLY A 140 -19.18 -46.12 -21.54
N ASP A 141 -18.10 -45.90 -22.29
CA ASP A 141 -16.72 -46.05 -21.82
C ASP A 141 -16.34 -44.91 -20.85
N GLU A 142 -15.32 -45.16 -20.02
CA GLU A 142 -14.82 -44.19 -19.04
C GLU A 142 -13.99 -43.12 -19.74
N LEU A 143 -14.32 -41.84 -19.49
CA LEU A 143 -13.63 -40.69 -20.06
C LEU A 143 -12.51 -40.23 -19.13
N SER A 144 -11.42 -39.75 -19.73
CA SER A 144 -10.28 -39.17 -19.00
C SER A 144 -9.73 -37.96 -19.75
N VAL A 145 -9.24 -36.95 -19.02
CA VAL A 145 -8.53 -35.80 -19.59
C VAL A 145 -7.10 -36.19 -19.92
N THR A 146 -6.60 -35.72 -21.06
CA THR A 146 -5.29 -36.08 -21.60
C THR A 146 -4.34 -34.91 -21.82
N SER A 147 -4.85 -33.69 -21.94
CA SER A 147 -4.02 -32.50 -22.11
C SER A 147 -4.83 -31.22 -21.87
N ILE A 148 -4.14 -30.16 -21.40
CA ILE A 148 -4.66 -28.80 -21.27
C ILE A 148 -3.97 -27.88 -22.28
N SER A 149 -4.69 -26.94 -22.86
CA SER A 149 -4.11 -25.99 -23.82
C SER A 149 -4.89 -24.68 -23.89
N ASN A 150 -4.35 -23.69 -24.60
CA ASN A 150 -5.01 -22.42 -24.91
C ASN A 150 -5.53 -21.68 -23.65
N VAL A 151 -4.79 -21.79 -22.54
CA VAL A 151 -5.10 -21.08 -21.30
C VAL A 151 -5.02 -19.57 -21.54
N ALA A 152 -6.03 -18.84 -21.07
CA ALA A 152 -6.14 -17.39 -21.17
C ALA A 152 -6.58 -16.80 -19.83
N ASN A 153 -5.94 -15.68 -19.45
CA ASN A 153 -6.16 -14.96 -18.20
C ASN A 153 -5.94 -15.82 -16.94
N GLY A 154 -5.03 -16.77 -17.03
CA GLY A 154 -4.61 -17.62 -15.93
C GLY A 154 -3.59 -18.66 -16.37
N TYR A 155 -3.30 -19.55 -15.43
CA TYR A 155 -2.48 -20.74 -15.58
C TYR A 155 -3.35 -21.96 -15.26
N ALA A 156 -3.18 -23.07 -15.98
CA ALA A 156 -3.95 -24.29 -15.75
C ALA A 156 -3.05 -25.49 -15.94
N TYR A 157 -3.14 -26.53 -15.12
CA TYR A 157 -2.39 -27.75 -15.33
C TYR A 157 -3.16 -29.00 -14.91
N LEU A 158 -2.83 -30.14 -15.53
CA LEU A 158 -3.43 -31.44 -15.23
C LEU A 158 -2.69 -32.13 -14.08
N ASN A 159 -3.41 -32.44 -13.02
CA ASN A 159 -2.89 -33.07 -11.81
C ASN A 159 -2.69 -34.58 -12.02
N SER A 160 -1.81 -35.21 -11.24
CA SER A 160 -1.56 -36.66 -11.33
C SER A 160 -2.76 -37.54 -10.93
N ASP A 161 -3.74 -36.99 -10.22
CA ASP A 161 -5.01 -37.67 -9.90
C ASP A 161 -6.08 -37.53 -11.00
N GLY A 162 -5.80 -36.74 -12.04
CA GLY A 162 -6.68 -36.47 -13.18
C GLY A 162 -7.58 -35.23 -13.00
N GLY A 163 -7.53 -34.54 -11.86
CA GLY A 163 -8.14 -33.21 -11.69
C GLY A 163 -7.37 -32.12 -12.41
N ILE A 164 -7.92 -30.91 -12.46
CA ILE A 164 -7.27 -29.73 -13.04
C ILE A 164 -7.20 -28.64 -11.99
N THR A 165 -6.04 -28.05 -11.80
CA THR A 165 -5.89 -26.82 -11.02
C THR A 165 -5.83 -25.65 -11.98
N PHE A 166 -6.75 -24.69 -11.82
CA PHE A 166 -6.76 -23.44 -12.56
C PHE A 166 -6.47 -22.28 -11.62
N VAL A 167 -5.64 -21.35 -12.09
CA VAL A 167 -5.15 -20.21 -11.32
C VAL A 167 -5.32 -18.93 -12.14
N PRO A 168 -6.15 -17.96 -11.72
CA PRO A 168 -6.29 -16.69 -12.44
C PRO A 168 -4.97 -15.90 -12.51
N THR A 169 -4.77 -15.11 -13.56
CA THR A 169 -3.67 -14.13 -13.57
C THR A 169 -3.83 -13.17 -12.38
N SER A 170 -2.74 -12.82 -11.69
CA SER A 170 -2.81 -11.92 -10.52
C SER A 170 -3.53 -10.61 -10.85
N GLY A 171 -4.48 -10.22 -9.99
CA GLY A 171 -5.33 -9.04 -10.15
C GLY A 171 -6.33 -9.09 -11.31
N PHE A 172 -6.43 -10.21 -12.03
CA PHE A 172 -7.39 -10.36 -13.12
C PHE A 172 -8.79 -10.64 -12.59
N SER A 173 -9.75 -9.83 -13.03
CA SER A 173 -11.18 -10.09 -12.88
C SER A 173 -11.86 -10.15 -14.24
N GLY A 174 -12.85 -11.04 -14.37
CA GLY A 174 -13.56 -11.34 -15.60
C GLY A 174 -13.39 -12.79 -16.05
N VAL A 175 -13.67 -13.05 -17.32
CA VAL A 175 -13.71 -14.44 -17.82
C VAL A 175 -12.31 -14.94 -18.19
N ALA A 176 -11.88 -16.01 -17.54
CA ALA A 176 -10.72 -16.81 -17.91
C ALA A 176 -11.14 -18.12 -18.58
N THR A 177 -10.27 -18.70 -19.41
CA THR A 177 -10.62 -19.92 -20.17
C THR A 177 -9.42 -20.84 -20.33
N PHE A 178 -9.67 -22.15 -20.44
CA PHE A 178 -8.71 -23.12 -20.95
C PHE A 178 -9.42 -24.22 -21.76
N ASP A 179 -8.70 -24.82 -22.70
CA ASP A 179 -9.19 -25.98 -23.45
C ASP A 179 -8.67 -27.29 -22.83
N TYR A 180 -9.54 -28.29 -22.70
CA TYR A 180 -9.17 -29.64 -22.26
C TYR A 180 -9.53 -30.69 -23.33
N THR A 181 -8.68 -31.72 -23.46
CA THR A 181 -8.91 -32.84 -24.40
C THR A 181 -9.18 -34.13 -23.65
N ILE A 182 -10.32 -34.78 -23.93
CA ILE A 182 -10.74 -36.04 -23.33
C ILE A 182 -10.54 -37.23 -24.28
N THR A 183 -10.36 -38.43 -23.72
CA THR A 183 -10.29 -39.70 -24.46
C THR A 183 -11.16 -40.80 -23.84
N ASP A 184 -11.65 -41.70 -24.69
CA ASP A 184 -12.38 -42.93 -24.34
C ASP A 184 -11.47 -44.17 -24.14
N GLY A 185 -10.14 -43.99 -24.25
CA GLY A 185 -9.15 -45.07 -24.20
C GLY A 185 -9.19 -46.07 -25.37
N ASN A 186 -10.08 -45.86 -26.34
CA ASN A 186 -10.35 -46.70 -27.50
C ASN A 186 -10.06 -45.98 -28.84
N GLY A 187 -9.49 -44.78 -28.77
CA GLY A 187 -9.03 -43.98 -29.90
C GLY A 187 -9.97 -42.84 -30.30
N GLY A 188 -11.03 -42.62 -29.52
CA GLY A 188 -11.86 -41.42 -29.56
C GLY A 188 -11.22 -40.29 -28.75
N TYR A 189 -11.31 -39.07 -29.30
CA TYR A 189 -10.84 -37.85 -28.65
C TYR A 189 -11.84 -36.72 -28.92
N SER A 190 -11.99 -35.82 -27.95
CA SER A 190 -12.76 -34.59 -28.08
C SER A 190 -12.12 -33.47 -27.29
N THR A 191 -12.28 -32.23 -27.74
CA THR A 191 -11.77 -31.03 -27.06
C THR A 191 -12.93 -30.12 -26.70
N ALA A 192 -12.89 -29.54 -25.52
CA ALA A 192 -13.87 -28.61 -24.98
C ALA A 192 -13.18 -27.44 -24.26
N THR A 193 -13.91 -26.35 -24.03
CA THR A 193 -13.40 -25.15 -23.36
C THR A 193 -14.07 -25.01 -22.00
N ALA A 194 -13.29 -24.92 -20.94
CA ALA A 194 -13.77 -24.48 -19.63
C ALA A 194 -13.70 -22.95 -19.55
N SER A 195 -14.76 -22.33 -19.04
CA SER A 195 -14.88 -20.91 -18.77
C SER A 195 -15.02 -20.68 -17.28
N ILE A 196 -14.17 -19.82 -16.72
CA ILE A 196 -14.17 -19.46 -15.30
C ILE A 196 -14.52 -17.98 -15.18
N ASP A 197 -15.59 -17.66 -14.46
CA ASP A 197 -15.88 -16.29 -14.06
C ASP A 197 -15.05 -15.96 -12.82
N VAL A 198 -14.03 -15.14 -13.00
CA VAL A 198 -13.16 -14.69 -11.93
C VAL A 198 -13.79 -13.44 -11.33
N ALA A 199 -14.48 -13.64 -10.21
CA ALA A 199 -15.02 -12.54 -9.44
C ALA A 199 -13.86 -11.68 -8.93
N ASP A 200 -13.95 -10.37 -9.18
CA ASP A 200 -13.10 -9.41 -8.49
C ASP A 200 -13.30 -9.63 -6.98
N THR A 201 -12.28 -10.15 -6.31
CA THR A 201 -12.33 -10.28 -4.86
C THR A 201 -12.40 -8.91 -4.22
N GLY A 202 -11.94 -7.87 -4.93
CA GLY A 202 -11.53 -6.63 -4.32
C GLY A 202 -10.50 -7.00 -3.27
N VAL A 203 -9.23 -6.66 -3.49
CA VAL A 203 -8.50 -6.23 -2.31
C VAL A 203 -9.36 -5.09 -1.77
N LEU A 204 -10.08 -5.34 -0.67
CA LEU A 204 -10.77 -4.28 0.03
C LEU A 204 -9.64 -3.45 0.60
N LEU A 205 -9.15 -2.52 -0.20
CA LEU A 205 -8.18 -1.55 0.23
C LEU A 205 -8.89 -0.73 1.30
N PRO A 206 -8.22 -0.44 2.42
CA PRO A 206 -8.83 0.37 3.44
C PRO A 206 -9.32 1.67 2.81
N THR A 207 -10.48 2.14 3.25
CA THR A 207 -10.92 3.47 2.79
C THR A 207 -10.03 4.48 3.49
N VAL A 208 -9.14 5.10 2.73
CA VAL A 208 -8.29 6.16 3.25
C VAL A 208 -9.01 7.48 3.14
N THR A 209 -9.24 8.11 4.29
CA THR A 209 -9.68 9.50 4.35
C THR A 209 -8.48 10.34 4.74
N VAL A 210 -8.04 11.19 3.83
CA VAL A 210 -6.99 12.17 4.14
C VAL A 210 -7.67 13.43 4.62
N THR A 211 -7.36 13.80 5.85
CA THR A 211 -7.77 15.07 6.43
C THR A 211 -6.52 15.91 6.59
N VAL A 212 -6.42 16.96 5.78
CA VAL A 212 -5.42 18.00 6.03
C VAL A 212 -6.07 18.97 7.01
N SER A 213 -5.60 18.96 8.25
CA SER A 213 -5.85 20.06 9.16
C SER A 213 -4.77 21.11 8.90
N GLU A 214 -5.18 22.34 8.61
CA GLU A 214 -4.22 23.44 8.60
C GLU A 214 -3.55 23.45 9.97
N GLY A 215 -2.24 23.21 9.97
CA GLY A 215 -1.45 23.30 11.19
C GLY A 215 -1.52 24.74 11.60
N VAL A 216 -2.20 24.95 12.72
CA VAL A 216 -2.28 26.15 13.54
C VAL A 216 -2.02 27.42 12.75
N GLU A 217 -3.12 28.09 12.37
CA GLU A 217 -3.08 29.51 12.06
C GLU A 217 -2.10 30.21 13.02
N ASN A 218 -1.15 30.96 12.45
CA ASN A 218 -0.73 32.17 13.12
C ASN A 218 -2.00 33.03 13.16
N ILE A 219 -2.80 32.90 14.24
CA ILE A 219 -4.10 33.56 14.38
C ILE A 219 -3.83 35.05 14.31
N SER A 220 -3.91 35.59 13.11
CA SER A 220 -4.09 37.00 12.91
C SER A 220 -5.53 37.26 13.31
N SER A 221 -5.71 38.19 14.24
CA SER A 221 -6.93 38.54 14.99
C SER A 221 -8.15 38.97 14.15
N SER A 222 -8.43 38.38 12.98
CA SER A 222 -9.50 38.79 12.08
C SER A 222 -10.39 37.71 11.48
N ASP A 223 -10.08 36.42 11.57
CA ASP A 223 -10.94 35.36 11.02
C ASP A 223 -11.58 34.48 12.10
N SER A 224 -12.41 35.13 12.92
CA SER A 224 -13.25 34.50 13.96
C SER A 224 -14.39 33.62 13.43
N GLU A 225 -14.33 33.08 12.20
CA GLU A 225 -15.45 32.29 11.62
C GLU A 225 -15.02 31.03 10.83
N SER A 226 -13.77 30.56 10.90
CA SER A 226 -13.33 29.37 10.13
C SER A 226 -12.62 28.26 10.91
N TRP A 227 -12.78 28.18 12.25
CA TRP A 227 -12.28 27.03 13.00
C TRP A 227 -13.42 26.04 13.30
N THR A 228 -13.52 24.96 12.50
CA THR A 228 -14.33 23.76 12.82
C THR A 228 -13.43 22.60 13.24
N GLY A 229 -12.85 22.73 14.43
CA GLY A 229 -12.17 21.65 15.12
C GLY A 229 -13.20 21.04 16.06
N PHE A 230 -13.30 19.71 15.99
CA PHE A 230 -14.33 18.85 16.59
C PHE A 230 -15.63 18.80 15.77
N SER A 231 -15.85 17.63 15.20
CA SER A 231 -17.07 17.27 14.48
C SER A 231 -18.30 17.52 15.38
N GLU A 232 -19.42 17.90 14.76
CA GLU A 232 -20.72 17.99 15.41
C GLU A 232 -21.13 16.57 15.87
N GLY A 233 -20.65 16.10 17.03
CA GLY A 233 -20.83 14.71 17.43
C GLY A 233 -20.11 14.23 18.70
N GLU A 234 -19.05 14.90 19.17
CA GLU A 234 -18.35 14.46 20.40
C GLU A 234 -19.08 14.88 21.68
N SER A 235 -19.09 13.99 22.68
CA SER A 235 -19.72 14.23 23.97
C SER A 235 -18.72 14.91 24.91
N TYR A 236 -18.84 16.22 25.08
CA TYR A 236 -18.08 16.95 26.10
C TYR A 236 -18.50 16.54 27.52
N ASP A 237 -17.52 16.34 28.40
CA ASP A 237 -17.76 16.16 29.84
C ASP A 237 -18.17 17.48 30.49
N TYR A 238 -17.63 18.60 29.97
CA TYR A 238 -18.07 19.94 30.30
C TYR A 238 -18.13 20.85 29.07
N TYR A 239 -19.26 21.54 28.93
CA TYR A 239 -19.49 22.49 27.84
C TYR A 239 -20.12 23.77 28.39
N ASP A 240 -19.48 24.90 28.14
CA ASP A 240 -19.97 26.24 28.51
C ASP A 240 -20.13 27.14 27.26
N ASN A 241 -21.34 27.66 27.05
CA ASN A 241 -21.67 28.58 25.93
C ASN A 241 -21.31 30.05 26.26
N GLY A 242 -20.35 30.27 27.15
CA GLY A 242 -20.00 31.60 27.62
C GLY A 242 -18.80 31.59 28.57
N ASP A 243 -18.62 32.70 29.29
CA ASP A 243 -17.54 32.84 30.26
C ASP A 243 -17.54 31.74 31.33
N TYR A 244 -16.40 31.07 31.52
CA TYR A 244 -16.17 30.23 32.68
C TYR A 244 -15.86 31.08 33.91
N ASP A 245 -16.90 31.39 34.69
CA ASP A 245 -16.85 32.29 35.85
C ASP A 245 -17.05 31.61 37.23
N GLN A 246 -17.31 30.30 37.26
CA GLN A 246 -17.42 29.47 38.47
C GLN A 246 -16.52 28.25 38.38
N GLY A 247 -15.82 27.90 39.47
CA GLY A 247 -15.08 26.64 39.54
C GLY A 247 -16.01 25.44 39.53
N VAL A 248 -15.91 24.60 38.49
CA VAL A 248 -16.48 23.24 38.46
C VAL A 248 -15.44 22.25 38.97
N GLY A 249 -15.89 21.16 39.57
CA GLY A 249 -15.01 20.12 40.09
C GLY A 249 -15.03 18.93 39.14
N PHE A 250 -13.89 18.68 38.50
CA PHE A 250 -13.64 17.51 37.67
C PHE A 250 -13.21 16.31 38.51
N THR A 251 -13.22 15.14 37.88
CA THR A 251 -13.15 13.85 38.55
C THR A 251 -11.83 13.14 38.42
N GLY A 252 -10.81 13.68 37.76
CA GLY A 252 -9.50 13.02 37.72
C GLY A 252 -9.49 11.69 36.96
N ASP A 253 -10.45 11.54 36.04
CA ASP A 253 -10.39 10.66 34.88
C ASP A 253 -10.20 11.59 33.66
N SER A 254 -9.81 11.11 32.47
CA SER A 254 -9.70 11.97 31.27
C SER A 254 -10.97 12.79 30.97
N GLU A 255 -10.83 14.09 30.76
CA GLU A 255 -11.94 15.02 30.58
C GLU A 255 -11.87 15.85 29.30
N ASN A 256 -12.99 15.89 28.58
CA ASN A 256 -13.18 16.75 27.40
C ASN A 256 -13.94 18.03 27.77
N VAL A 257 -13.25 19.16 27.78
CA VAL A 257 -13.74 20.47 28.24
C VAL A 257 -13.75 21.47 27.09
N TYR A 258 -14.92 22.05 26.82
CA TYR A 258 -15.06 23.13 25.83
C TYR A 258 -15.71 24.37 26.44
N ILE A 259 -15.04 25.52 26.26
CA ILE A 259 -15.49 26.83 26.73
C ILE A 259 -15.53 27.76 25.51
N GLU A 260 -16.72 28.24 25.16
CA GLU A 260 -16.93 29.00 23.92
C GLU A 260 -16.31 30.41 23.96
N ASP A 261 -16.28 31.06 25.13
CA ASP A 261 -15.74 32.41 25.34
C ASP A 261 -14.50 32.36 26.28
N ASP A 262 -14.51 33.15 27.37
CA ASP A 262 -13.35 33.41 28.23
C ASP A 262 -13.26 32.48 29.45
N VAL A 263 -12.04 32.19 29.90
CA VAL A 263 -11.76 31.62 31.24
C VAL A 263 -11.47 32.71 32.25
N LYS A 264 -12.41 32.97 33.17
CA LYS A 264 -12.31 34.04 34.19
C LYS A 264 -12.08 33.52 35.61
N ALA A 265 -12.33 32.24 35.86
CA ALA A 265 -12.03 31.50 37.07
C ALA A 265 -10.95 30.42 36.83
N TYR A 266 -10.44 29.81 37.89
CA TYR A 266 -9.45 28.75 37.77
C TYR A 266 -10.11 27.44 37.32
N LEU A 267 -9.65 26.90 36.20
CA LEU A 267 -10.02 25.60 35.64
C LEU A 267 -8.96 24.57 36.08
N ASP A 268 -9.40 23.42 36.56
CA ASP A 268 -8.54 22.42 37.22
C ASP A 268 -9.13 21.04 36.92
N THR A 269 -8.63 20.38 35.86
CA THR A 269 -9.18 19.13 35.30
C THR A 269 -8.79 17.91 36.11
N LYS A 270 -7.59 17.91 36.73
CA LYS A 270 -7.08 16.91 37.70
C LYS A 270 -6.11 15.92 37.03
N ASP A 271 -6.30 14.63 37.22
CA ASP A 271 -5.43 13.61 36.65
C ASP A 271 -6.21 13.00 35.47
N GLY A 272 -5.56 12.43 34.48
CA GLY A 272 -6.19 11.96 33.23
C GLY A 272 -5.58 12.67 32.03
N ASP A 273 -5.79 12.09 30.85
CA ASP A 273 -5.40 12.70 29.58
C ASP A 273 -6.53 13.65 29.15
N ASP A 274 -6.40 14.92 29.49
CA ASP A 274 -7.45 15.92 29.38
C ASP A 274 -7.36 16.72 28.08
N GLN A 275 -8.52 17.10 27.52
CA GLN A 275 -8.58 17.98 26.35
C GLN A 275 -9.39 19.23 26.67
N VAL A 276 -8.75 20.39 26.60
CA VAL A 276 -9.34 21.67 26.95
C VAL A 276 -9.27 22.65 25.78
N VAL A 277 -10.44 23.14 25.36
CA VAL A 277 -10.56 24.17 24.32
C VAL A 277 -11.20 25.42 24.89
N ILE A 278 -10.53 26.56 24.70
CA ILE A 278 -10.96 27.88 25.14
C ILE A 278 -11.07 28.78 23.89
N GLY A 279 -12.29 29.25 23.64
CA GLY A 279 -12.63 29.96 22.42
C GLY A 279 -12.15 31.41 22.34
N ASP A 280 -11.77 32.02 23.47
CA ASP A 280 -11.26 33.39 23.56
C ASP A 280 -10.05 33.45 24.54
N ASP A 281 -10.08 34.29 25.57
CA ASP A 281 -8.94 34.51 26.48
C ASP A 281 -8.95 33.63 27.74
N ILE A 282 -7.75 33.35 28.28
CA ILE A 282 -7.59 33.06 29.71
C ILE A 282 -7.31 34.38 30.45
N TYR A 283 -8.24 34.86 31.26
CA TYR A 283 -8.06 36.11 32.00
C TYR A 283 -7.06 35.98 33.15
N SER A 284 -6.40 37.09 33.49
CA SER A 284 -5.54 37.21 34.68
C SER A 284 -6.19 36.90 36.04
N SER A 285 -7.53 36.84 36.11
CA SER A 285 -8.26 36.39 37.30
C SER A 285 -8.46 34.88 37.36
N GLY A 286 -8.28 34.18 36.25
CA GLY A 286 -8.37 32.74 36.09
C GLY A 286 -7.01 32.08 35.88
N GLY A 287 -7.06 30.87 35.36
CA GLY A 287 -5.91 30.02 35.05
C GLY A 287 -6.38 28.61 34.72
N VAL A 288 -5.48 27.81 34.16
CA VAL A 288 -5.74 26.40 33.82
C VAL A 288 -4.69 25.54 34.51
N GLN A 289 -5.15 24.45 35.09
CA GLN A 289 -4.33 23.36 35.58
C GLN A 289 -4.87 22.07 34.98
N LEU A 290 -4.02 21.34 34.27
CA LEU A 290 -4.43 20.11 33.59
C LEU A 290 -4.28 18.97 34.58
N GLY A 291 -3.14 18.31 34.65
CA GLY A 291 -2.53 17.94 35.92
C GLY A 291 -1.61 16.74 35.84
N ALA A 292 -2.10 15.54 35.58
CA ALA A 292 -1.24 14.39 35.35
C ALA A 292 -1.84 13.48 34.29
N GLY A 293 -1.15 13.31 33.17
CA GLY A 293 -1.63 12.66 31.96
C GLY A 293 -1.08 13.42 30.75
N ASP A 294 -1.33 12.91 29.56
CA ASP A 294 -0.88 13.56 28.33
C ASP A 294 -1.96 14.55 27.88
N ASP A 295 -1.84 15.81 28.33
CA ASP A 295 -2.91 16.79 28.24
C ASP A 295 -2.83 17.68 26.99
N LYS A 296 -3.98 18.14 26.49
CA LYS A 296 -4.08 19.11 25.39
C LYS A 296 -4.81 20.36 25.82
N LEU A 297 -4.19 21.53 25.62
CA LEU A 297 -4.79 22.84 25.86
C LEU A 297 -4.71 23.72 24.62
N LEU A 298 -5.87 24.12 24.09
CA LEU A 298 -6.01 25.11 23.04
C LEU A 298 -6.64 26.39 23.58
N VAL A 299 -5.96 27.52 23.39
CA VAL A 299 -6.47 28.87 23.65
C VAL A 299 -6.43 29.67 22.36
N ARG A 300 -7.58 30.14 21.88
CA ARG A 300 -7.67 30.83 20.60
C ARG A 300 -7.11 32.26 20.60
N ASP A 301 -7.17 32.96 21.72
CA ASP A 301 -6.62 34.34 21.84
C ASP A 301 -5.51 34.40 22.90
N ASP A 302 -5.58 35.30 23.89
CA ASP A 302 -4.48 35.57 24.80
C ASP A 302 -4.52 34.69 26.07
N VAL A 303 -3.34 34.28 26.54
CA VAL A 303 -3.14 33.70 27.88
C VAL A 303 -2.66 34.78 28.84
N ASN A 304 -3.62 35.40 29.52
CA ASN A 304 -3.39 36.40 30.56
C ASN A 304 -3.41 35.81 31.99
N GLY A 305 -3.84 34.56 32.15
CA GLY A 305 -3.82 33.79 33.42
C GLY A 305 -2.68 32.76 33.48
N SER A 306 -2.49 32.12 34.64
CA SER A 306 -1.45 31.08 34.77
C SER A 306 -1.90 29.76 34.16
N VAL A 307 -0.98 29.08 33.48
CA VAL A 307 -1.15 27.71 32.99
C VAL A 307 -0.12 26.79 33.65
N ASP A 308 -0.55 25.64 34.16
CA ASP A 308 0.28 24.56 34.71
C ASP A 308 -0.22 23.24 34.11
N ALA A 309 0.50 22.66 33.16
CA ALA A 309 0.06 21.44 32.48
C ALA A 309 0.24 20.23 33.38
N GLY A 310 1.43 20.06 33.95
CA GLY A 310 1.63 19.22 35.13
C GLY A 310 2.67 18.14 34.91
N THR A 311 2.25 16.90 34.63
CA THR A 311 3.14 15.78 34.31
C THR A 311 2.55 14.93 33.19
N GLY A 312 3.37 14.49 32.25
CA GLY A 312 2.92 13.81 31.03
C GLY A 312 3.44 14.58 29.82
N ASP A 313 3.21 14.05 28.64
CA ASP A 313 3.63 14.68 27.40
C ASP A 313 2.52 15.65 26.94
N ASP A 314 2.61 16.91 27.38
CA ASP A 314 1.54 17.89 27.22
C ASP A 314 1.67 18.71 25.92
N GLU A 315 0.55 19.01 25.26
CA GLU A 315 0.46 19.86 24.07
C GLU A 315 -0.34 21.14 24.35
N ILE A 316 0.31 22.31 24.23
CA ILE A 316 -0.32 23.61 24.46
C ILE A 316 -0.19 24.51 23.24
N VAL A 317 -1.33 25.04 22.78
CA VAL A 317 -1.40 25.99 21.67
C VAL A 317 -2.10 27.27 22.12
N VAL A 318 -1.43 28.39 21.91
CA VAL A 318 -1.95 29.74 22.19
C VAL A 318 -1.94 30.56 20.90
N GLY A 319 -3.11 31.01 20.47
CA GLY A 319 -3.24 31.85 19.27
C GLY A 319 -2.63 33.25 19.43
N GLY A 320 -2.79 33.85 20.61
CA GLY A 320 -2.38 35.22 20.91
C GLY A 320 -1.11 35.33 21.77
N ASP A 321 -1.08 36.37 22.61
CA ASP A 321 0.02 36.69 23.51
C ASP A 321 -0.05 35.89 24.82
N VAL A 322 1.11 35.58 25.39
CA VAL A 322 1.22 35.00 26.75
C VAL A 322 1.77 36.07 27.69
N THR A 323 0.93 36.58 28.60
CA THR A 323 1.31 37.68 29.51
C THR A 323 1.47 37.26 30.97
N GLN A 324 1.12 36.02 31.30
CA GLN A 324 1.29 35.45 32.63
C GLN A 324 1.99 34.08 32.58
N SER A 325 2.59 33.70 33.72
CA SER A 325 3.50 32.55 33.79
C SER A 325 2.88 31.23 33.34
N MET A 326 3.63 30.48 32.56
CA MET A 326 3.28 29.13 32.10
C MET A 326 4.32 28.12 32.60
N LYS A 327 3.84 26.96 33.03
CA LYS A 327 4.64 25.81 33.40
C LYS A 327 4.12 24.61 32.63
N LEU A 328 4.99 23.93 31.88
CA LEU A 328 4.59 22.72 31.16
C LEU A 328 4.64 21.56 32.15
N GLY A 329 5.81 21.00 32.49
CA GLY A 329 5.80 19.92 33.45
C GLY A 329 7.03 19.05 33.48
N GLU A 330 6.83 17.84 33.97
CA GLU A 330 7.69 16.70 33.63
C GLU A 330 7.08 16.01 32.40
N GLY A 331 7.89 15.55 31.45
CA GLY A 331 7.44 14.95 30.19
C GLY A 331 7.96 15.72 28.98
N ASN A 332 7.74 15.20 27.79
CA ASN A 332 8.16 15.80 26.53
C ASN A 332 7.05 16.73 26.03
N ASN A 333 7.11 18.01 26.39
CA ASN A 333 6.00 18.92 26.17
C ASN A 333 6.16 19.76 24.90
N THR A 334 5.05 20.11 24.26
CA THR A 334 5.01 21.06 23.14
C THR A 334 4.26 22.34 23.54
N LEU A 335 4.87 23.50 23.27
CA LEU A 335 4.23 24.81 23.41
C LEU A 335 4.36 25.60 22.11
N SER A 336 3.22 25.99 21.53
CA SER A 336 3.14 26.91 20.40
C SER A 336 2.44 28.22 20.80
N VAL A 337 3.08 29.35 20.53
CA VAL A 337 2.54 30.69 20.78
C VAL A 337 2.56 31.52 19.50
N GLY A 338 1.38 31.89 19.00
CA GLY A 338 1.21 32.75 17.82
C GLY A 338 1.61 34.22 18.06
N GLY A 339 1.56 34.68 19.32
CA GLY A 339 1.93 36.04 19.71
C GLY A 339 3.28 36.17 20.43
N THR A 340 3.35 37.23 21.24
CA THR A 340 4.49 37.60 22.08
C THR A 340 4.42 36.91 23.44
N VAL A 341 5.53 36.32 23.87
CA VAL A 341 5.67 35.81 25.24
C VAL A 341 6.24 36.93 26.13
N SER A 342 5.36 37.55 26.91
CA SER A 342 5.67 38.58 27.90
C SER A 342 5.68 38.05 29.34
N ALA A 343 5.86 36.74 29.50
CA ALA A 343 5.80 36.05 30.78
C ALA A 343 6.95 35.06 30.99
N ASN A 344 7.09 34.58 32.22
CA ASN A 344 8.03 33.50 32.49
C ASN A 344 7.44 32.17 32.03
N VAL A 345 8.15 31.47 31.15
CA VAL A 345 7.81 30.10 30.72
C VAL A 345 8.84 29.14 31.32
N ASN A 346 8.37 28.03 31.85
CA ASN A 346 9.22 26.94 32.36
C ASN A 346 8.71 25.62 31.80
N ALA A 347 9.42 25.05 30.82
CA ALA A 347 9.02 23.81 30.18
C ALA A 347 9.16 22.64 31.17
N GLY A 348 10.34 22.38 31.70
CA GLY A 348 10.52 21.65 32.95
C GLY A 348 11.54 20.53 32.85
N SER A 349 11.14 19.29 32.65
CA SER A 349 12.10 18.21 32.41
C SER A 349 11.52 17.22 31.41
N GLY A 350 12.36 16.71 30.52
CA GLY A 350 11.94 15.99 29.32
C GLY A 350 12.38 16.78 28.09
N ASP A 351 12.19 16.18 26.92
CA ASP A 351 12.61 16.76 25.64
C ASP A 351 11.50 17.72 25.18
N ASP A 352 11.60 18.99 25.58
CA ASP A 352 10.55 19.98 25.37
C ASP A 352 10.74 20.75 24.05
N SER A 353 9.64 21.05 23.35
CA SER A 353 9.61 21.83 22.11
C SER A 353 8.79 23.10 22.28
N VAL A 354 9.42 24.27 22.14
CA VAL A 354 8.78 25.58 22.29
C VAL A 354 8.94 26.42 21.03
N SER A 355 7.82 26.92 20.49
CA SER A 355 7.77 27.82 19.34
C SER A 355 7.06 29.11 19.68
N VAL A 356 7.68 30.25 19.31
CA VAL A 356 7.13 31.60 19.52
C VAL A 356 7.22 32.40 18.23
N SER A 357 6.07 32.76 17.67
CA SER A 357 5.98 33.58 16.46
C SER A 357 6.30 35.07 16.70
N GLY A 358 6.13 35.55 17.94
CA GLY A 358 6.44 36.93 18.34
C GLY A 358 7.76 37.07 19.10
N ASP A 359 7.83 38.12 19.93
CA ASP A 359 9.00 38.37 20.78
C ASP A 359 8.95 37.56 22.08
N VAL A 360 10.11 37.20 22.63
CA VAL A 360 10.23 36.68 24.00
C VAL A 360 10.82 37.77 24.88
N THR A 361 9.99 38.40 25.72
CA THR A 361 10.40 39.59 26.49
C THR A 361 10.71 39.32 27.97
N GLN A 362 10.41 38.11 28.45
CA GLN A 362 10.70 37.64 29.81
C GLN A 362 11.42 36.28 29.79
N SER A 363 11.88 35.81 30.95
CA SER A 363 12.75 34.64 31.00
C SER A 363 12.01 33.36 30.59
N MET A 364 12.66 32.55 29.78
CA MET A 364 12.21 31.22 29.39
C MET A 364 13.24 30.20 29.84
N GLY A 365 12.78 29.17 30.54
CA GLY A 365 13.58 28.02 30.94
C GLY A 365 13.02 26.77 30.28
N LEU A 366 13.85 25.96 29.63
CA LEU A 366 13.43 24.68 29.05
C LEU A 366 13.64 23.53 30.05
N GLY A 367 14.75 23.56 30.79
CA GLY A 367 15.08 22.60 31.83
C GLY A 367 15.92 21.41 31.34
N ASP A 368 15.85 20.28 32.03
CA ASP A 368 16.71 19.12 31.71
C ASP A 368 16.03 18.29 30.59
N GLY A 369 16.76 17.91 29.53
CA GLY A 369 16.28 17.17 28.36
C GLY A 369 16.90 17.71 27.08
N ASP A 370 16.70 17.03 25.95
CA ASP A 370 17.16 17.49 24.63
C ASP A 370 16.07 18.43 24.06
N ASN A 371 16.18 19.73 24.34
CA ASN A 371 15.09 20.67 24.10
C ASN A 371 15.22 21.43 22.77
N LYS A 372 14.09 21.87 22.21
CA LYS A 372 14.02 22.73 21.04
C LYS A 372 13.35 24.07 21.35
N LEU A 373 13.96 25.17 20.93
CA LEU A 373 13.36 26.50 20.99
C LEU A 373 13.46 27.22 19.65
N SER A 374 12.33 27.63 19.09
CA SER A 374 12.27 28.53 17.94
C SER A 374 11.59 29.84 18.31
N VAL A 375 12.24 30.97 17.99
CA VAL A 375 11.68 32.32 18.18
C VAL A 375 11.82 33.12 16.89
N GLU A 376 10.70 33.42 16.25
CA GLU A 376 10.65 34.22 15.02
C GLU A 376 10.89 35.73 15.29
N GLY A 377 10.55 36.19 16.50
CA GLY A 377 10.83 37.55 16.94
C GLY A 377 12.19 37.73 17.60
N SER A 378 12.30 38.79 18.40
CA SER A 378 13.49 39.10 19.18
C SER A 378 13.40 38.56 20.61
N VAL A 379 14.53 38.14 21.14
CA VAL A 379 14.66 37.66 22.52
C VAL A 379 15.23 38.77 23.39
N SER A 380 14.41 39.32 24.28
CA SER A 380 14.81 40.31 25.31
C SER A 380 14.69 39.79 26.74
N GLY A 381 14.18 38.57 26.92
CA GLY A 381 14.19 37.83 28.17
C GLY A 381 15.27 36.75 28.21
N ALA A 382 15.74 36.37 29.41
CA ALA A 382 16.83 35.40 29.52
C ALA A 382 16.37 33.98 29.13
N ILE A 383 17.12 33.30 28.27
CA ILE A 383 16.91 31.90 27.90
C ILE A 383 17.88 31.03 28.68
N ASN A 384 17.37 29.97 29.30
CA ASN A 384 18.20 28.90 29.87
C ASN A 384 17.65 27.57 29.38
N THR A 385 18.41 26.82 28.58
CA THR A 385 17.91 25.54 28.07
C THR A 385 18.10 24.48 29.14
N GLY A 386 19.31 24.16 29.61
CA GLY A 386 19.45 23.40 30.85
C GLY A 386 20.52 22.32 30.73
N SER A 387 20.15 21.06 30.64
CA SER A 387 21.13 20.02 30.31
C SER A 387 20.52 19.02 29.36
N GLY A 388 21.29 18.53 28.39
CA GLY A 388 20.82 17.79 27.23
C GLY A 388 21.34 18.46 25.97
N MET A 389 21.14 17.85 24.80
CA MET A 389 21.49 18.44 23.51
C MET A 389 20.38 19.39 23.09
N ASP A 390 20.59 20.68 23.28
CA ASP A 390 19.56 21.69 23.04
C ASP A 390 19.73 22.39 21.69
N ASP A 391 18.63 22.58 20.96
CA ASP A 391 18.58 23.28 19.67
C ASP A 391 17.81 24.60 19.78
N ILE A 392 18.51 25.72 19.63
CA ILE A 392 17.94 27.07 19.74
C ILE A 392 18.05 27.83 18.42
N TYR A 393 16.92 28.35 17.94
CA TYR A 393 16.83 29.24 16.79
C TYR A 393 16.16 30.56 17.15
N ILE A 394 16.80 31.68 16.79
CA ILE A 394 16.28 33.04 16.99
C ILE A 394 16.39 33.78 15.65
N ALA A 395 15.27 34.05 15.00
CA ALA A 395 15.26 34.79 13.73
C ALA A 395 15.55 36.29 13.94
N GLY A 396 15.08 36.87 15.06
CA GLY A 396 15.29 38.28 15.42
C GLY A 396 16.57 38.56 16.21
N ASP A 397 16.56 39.66 16.98
CA ASP A 397 17.73 40.09 17.76
C ASP A 397 17.82 39.33 19.10
N ALA A 398 19.02 38.87 19.46
CA ALA A 398 19.33 38.32 20.78
C ALA A 398 19.78 39.44 21.74
N ASN A 399 18.83 39.99 22.49
CA ASN A 399 18.98 41.12 23.42
C ASN A 399 19.00 40.72 24.91
N ALA A 400 19.21 39.45 25.22
CA ALA A 400 19.28 38.94 26.59
C ALA A 400 20.25 37.78 26.74
N TYR A 401 20.51 37.40 28.00
CA TYR A 401 21.34 36.25 28.31
C TYR A 401 20.78 34.97 27.68
N ILE A 402 21.64 34.18 27.04
CA ILE A 402 21.32 32.83 26.54
C ILE A 402 22.34 31.89 27.16
N GLY A 403 21.87 30.87 27.88
CA GLY A 403 22.71 29.86 28.49
C GLY A 403 22.21 28.47 28.18
N THR A 404 23.05 27.59 27.63
CA THR A 404 22.63 26.22 27.30
C THR A 404 23.06 25.18 28.34
N SER A 405 24.16 25.47 29.04
CA SER A 405 24.75 24.74 30.17
C SER A 405 25.49 23.45 29.84
N ALA A 406 24.85 22.29 29.70
CA ALA A 406 25.57 21.03 29.56
C ALA A 406 24.95 20.10 28.52
N GLY A 407 25.70 19.75 27.49
CA GLY A 407 25.27 18.96 26.34
C GLY A 407 25.92 19.52 25.08
N ASP A 408 25.79 18.82 23.95
CA ASP A 408 26.31 19.30 22.67
C ASP A 408 25.21 20.18 22.05
N ASP A 409 25.27 21.49 22.29
CA ASP A 409 24.15 22.40 21.99
C ASP A 409 24.32 23.15 20.67
N THR A 410 23.20 23.42 19.97
CA THR A 410 23.17 24.29 18.80
C THR A 410 22.46 25.62 19.10
N LEU A 411 23.08 26.74 18.72
CA LEU A 411 22.44 28.05 18.77
C LEU A 411 22.62 28.81 17.46
N THR A 412 21.51 29.17 16.81
CA THR A 412 21.51 30.05 15.64
C THR A 412 20.77 31.36 15.95
N VAL A 413 21.43 32.49 15.67
CA VAL A 413 20.86 33.84 15.74
C VAL A 413 21.01 34.54 14.40
N ASP A 414 19.89 34.81 13.75
CA ASP A 414 19.88 35.47 12.45
C ASP A 414 20.03 36.99 12.58
N GLY A 415 19.40 37.58 13.59
CA GLY A 415 19.51 39.00 13.91
C GLY A 415 20.80 39.39 14.67
N ASP A 416 20.82 40.60 15.22
CA ASP A 416 21.96 41.11 15.96
C ASP A 416 22.02 40.53 17.39
N VAL A 417 23.22 40.23 17.87
CA VAL A 417 23.45 40.07 19.31
C VAL A 417 23.62 41.45 19.93
N GLY A 418 22.75 41.77 20.89
CA GLY A 418 22.64 43.08 21.53
C GLY A 418 23.87 43.53 22.32
N SER A 419 23.84 44.77 22.82
CA SER A 419 24.96 45.33 23.59
C SER A 419 24.97 44.85 25.05
N ASN A 420 26.15 44.45 25.55
CA ASN A 420 26.34 43.88 26.90
C ASN A 420 25.56 42.59 27.15
N ILE A 421 25.34 41.82 26.09
CA ILE A 421 24.70 40.51 26.13
C ILE A 421 25.74 39.42 26.33
N THR A 422 25.35 38.35 26.99
CA THR A 422 26.21 37.20 27.26
C THR A 422 25.52 35.94 26.75
N ILE A 423 26.19 35.23 25.86
CA ILE A 423 25.83 33.89 25.39
C ILE A 423 26.88 32.94 25.98
N GLN A 424 26.45 31.90 26.68
CA GLN A 424 27.34 30.90 27.27
C GLN A 424 26.80 29.51 26.95
N THR A 425 27.56 28.69 26.24
CA THR A 425 27.08 27.36 25.86
C THR A 425 27.39 26.36 26.97
N GLY A 426 28.65 26.17 27.37
CA GLY A 426 28.98 25.69 28.72
C GLY A 426 29.90 24.48 28.74
N SER A 427 29.37 23.26 28.64
CA SER A 427 30.17 22.04 28.53
C SER A 427 29.54 21.08 27.55
N GLY A 428 30.34 20.53 26.66
CA GLY A 428 29.89 19.77 25.48
C GLY A 428 30.60 20.33 24.26
N ASP A 429 30.47 19.67 23.12
CA ASP A 429 31.02 20.16 21.86
C ASP A 429 29.98 21.06 21.16
N ASP A 430 29.91 22.33 21.55
CA ASP A 430 28.81 23.24 21.16
C ASP A 430 28.98 23.86 19.76
N PHE A 431 27.86 24.19 19.10
CA PHE A 431 27.83 24.81 17.77
C PHE A 431 26.99 26.09 17.70
N VAL A 432 27.64 27.24 17.50
CA VAL A 432 26.98 28.56 17.47
C VAL A 432 27.07 29.21 16.08
N VAL A 433 25.96 29.69 15.53
CA VAL A 433 25.89 30.47 14.30
C VAL A 433 25.32 31.85 14.60
N ILE A 434 26.11 32.90 14.32
CA ILE A 434 25.65 34.28 14.38
C ILE A 434 25.68 34.87 12.97
N LYS A 435 24.50 35.10 12.40
CA LYS A 435 24.38 35.73 11.07
C LYS A 435 24.43 37.25 11.17
N GLY A 436 23.87 37.86 12.22
CA GLY A 436 23.90 39.31 12.41
C GLY A 436 25.19 39.87 13.02
N ASN A 437 25.12 41.08 13.58
CA ASN A 437 26.27 41.76 14.20
C ASN A 437 26.38 41.46 15.70
N LEU A 438 27.61 41.39 16.20
CA LEU A 438 27.91 41.46 17.62
C LEU A 438 28.02 42.92 18.06
N ASN A 439 26.98 43.47 18.72
CA ASN A 439 26.98 44.84 19.22
C ASN A 439 27.91 45.04 20.43
N SER A 440 28.12 46.31 20.82
CA SER A 440 29.17 46.69 21.78
C SER A 440 29.10 45.91 23.10
N ASN A 441 30.20 45.21 23.44
CA ASN A 441 30.34 44.33 24.61
C ASN A 441 29.42 43.09 24.64
N ALA A 442 28.85 42.66 23.51
CA ALA A 442 28.38 41.28 23.38
C ALA A 442 29.53 40.33 23.71
N TYR A 443 29.29 39.31 24.52
CA TYR A 443 30.29 38.35 25.00
C TYR A 443 29.76 36.94 24.77
N LEU A 444 30.50 36.15 24.01
CA LEU A 444 30.19 34.78 23.62
C LEU A 444 31.29 33.89 24.19
N ASP A 445 30.90 32.85 24.91
CA ASP A 445 31.78 31.96 25.64
C ASP A 445 31.37 30.50 25.36
N GLY A 446 32.19 29.75 24.63
CA GLY A 446 31.91 28.33 24.35
C GLY A 446 32.03 27.45 25.61
N GLY A 447 32.79 27.91 26.60
CA GLY A 447 32.94 27.20 27.86
C GLY A 447 34.08 26.19 27.84
N ASN A 448 33.77 24.91 28.03
CA ASN A 448 34.74 23.82 28.07
C ASN A 448 34.42 22.80 26.98
N ASP A 449 35.45 22.06 26.57
CA ASP A 449 35.40 21.03 25.54
C ASP A 449 35.66 21.62 24.14
N THR A 450 35.12 21.09 23.04
CA THR A 450 35.51 21.50 21.67
C THR A 450 34.42 22.30 20.98
N ASP A 451 34.44 23.61 21.18
CA ASP A 451 33.35 24.47 20.71
C ASP A 451 33.61 25.06 19.33
N SER A 452 32.54 25.25 18.58
CA SER A 452 32.54 25.74 17.20
C SER A 452 31.64 26.95 17.04
N ILE A 453 32.12 27.98 16.33
CA ILE A 453 31.33 29.18 16.03
C ILE A 453 31.50 29.66 14.59
N VAL A 454 30.38 30.06 13.99
CA VAL A 454 30.30 30.75 12.71
C VAL A 454 29.87 32.20 12.90
N LEU A 455 30.66 33.13 12.34
CA LEU A 455 30.36 34.56 12.29
C LEU A 455 30.20 34.99 10.83
N GLU A 456 28.97 35.03 10.32
CA GLU A 456 28.73 35.23 8.88
C GLU A 456 28.96 36.67 8.42
N ASN A 457 28.44 37.65 9.16
CA ASN A 457 28.51 39.07 8.78
C ASN A 457 29.85 39.74 9.12
N TYR A 458 30.88 38.94 9.38
CA TYR A 458 32.25 39.41 9.58
C TYR A 458 33.17 38.90 8.48
N THR A 459 34.11 39.75 8.08
CA THR A 459 35.18 39.36 7.16
C THR A 459 36.42 38.87 7.90
N VAL A 460 37.19 37.99 7.27
CA VAL A 460 38.50 37.52 7.79
C VAL A 460 39.44 38.69 8.11
N ASP A 461 39.39 39.78 7.34
CA ASP A 461 40.19 40.99 7.60
C ASP A 461 39.73 41.71 8.88
N GLN A 462 38.41 41.84 9.11
CA GLN A 462 37.86 42.41 10.35
C GLN A 462 38.25 41.57 11.56
N TYR A 463 38.13 40.24 11.47
CA TYR A 463 38.55 39.33 12.54
C TYR A 463 40.06 39.43 12.81
N ASN A 464 40.89 39.46 11.77
CA ASN A 464 42.35 39.55 11.91
C ASN A 464 42.82 40.86 12.52
N LEU A 465 42.18 41.98 12.16
CA LEU A 465 42.43 43.30 12.73
C LEU A 465 41.79 43.51 14.10
N ASP A 466 41.04 42.52 14.60
CA ASP A 466 40.28 42.59 15.84
C ASP A 466 39.35 43.82 15.88
N ILE A 467 38.69 44.08 14.74
CA ILE A 467 37.68 45.13 14.63
C ILE A 467 36.58 44.83 15.65
N ASP A 468 36.11 45.87 16.33
CA ASP A 468 35.14 45.79 17.43
C ASP A 468 35.57 44.88 18.60
N ASN A 469 36.85 44.52 18.68
CA ASN A 469 37.42 43.59 19.66
C ASN A 469 36.76 42.20 19.63
N ILE A 470 36.37 41.70 18.45
CA ILE A 470 35.72 40.38 18.26
C ILE A 470 36.52 39.26 18.96
N LYS A 471 37.85 39.26 18.90
CA LYS A 471 38.68 38.21 19.52
C LYS A 471 38.71 38.24 21.05
N THR A 472 38.31 39.36 21.64
CA THR A 472 38.16 39.48 23.10
C THR A 472 36.75 39.17 23.58
N ARG A 473 35.79 39.13 22.64
CA ARG A 473 34.37 38.95 22.89
C ARG A 473 33.89 37.54 22.57
N VAL A 474 34.57 36.85 21.65
CA VAL A 474 34.36 35.44 21.33
C VAL A 474 35.52 34.68 21.94
N VAL A 475 35.26 33.93 23.01
CA VAL A 475 36.27 33.21 23.79
C VAL A 475 35.86 31.75 23.97
N ASN A 476 36.87 30.89 24.22
CA ASN A 476 36.67 29.45 24.41
C ASN A 476 35.90 28.81 23.24
N PHE A 477 36.27 29.17 22.01
CA PHE A 477 35.87 28.46 20.80
C PHE A 477 37.14 27.97 20.11
N GLU A 478 37.30 26.66 20.01
CA GLU A 478 38.43 25.99 19.39
C GLU A 478 38.36 26.12 17.86
N ASN A 479 37.15 26.01 17.31
CA ASN A 479 36.86 26.12 15.89
C ASN A 479 36.11 27.42 15.60
N ILE A 480 36.65 28.26 14.71
CA ILE A 480 36.04 29.55 14.37
C ILE A 480 36.01 29.71 12.85
N MET A 481 34.82 29.90 12.31
CA MET A 481 34.57 30.29 10.92
C MET A 481 34.10 31.74 10.84
N VAL A 482 34.64 32.50 9.89
CA VAL A 482 34.31 33.90 9.67
C VAL A 482 34.08 34.13 8.18
N GLY A 483 32.87 34.59 7.82
CA GLY A 483 32.50 34.87 6.43
C GLY A 483 32.76 33.69 5.49
N GLY A 484 32.41 32.47 5.92
CA GLY A 484 32.62 31.22 5.19
C GLY A 484 34.06 30.69 5.17
N VAL A 485 34.98 31.25 5.96
CA VAL A 485 36.38 30.82 6.01
C VAL A 485 36.76 30.42 7.43
N VAL A 486 37.27 29.21 7.59
CA VAL A 486 37.83 28.73 8.87
C VAL A 486 39.09 29.52 9.22
N VAL A 487 39.05 30.29 10.32
CA VAL A 487 40.14 31.13 10.81
C VAL A 487 40.86 30.54 12.03
N ALA A 488 40.24 29.59 12.72
CA ALA A 488 40.84 28.80 13.81
C ALA A 488 40.21 27.38 13.86
N GLY A 489 40.97 26.40 14.35
CA GLY A 489 40.48 25.04 14.59
C GLY A 489 40.52 24.09 13.38
N ASP A 490 39.71 23.03 13.47
CA ASP A 490 39.50 22.02 12.43
C ASP A 490 38.37 22.43 11.48
N ALA A 491 38.57 22.23 10.18
CA ALA A 491 37.55 22.51 9.18
C ALA A 491 36.44 21.45 9.14
N ALA A 492 36.71 20.24 9.62
CA ALA A 492 35.71 19.17 9.68
C ALA A 492 34.56 19.49 10.65
N ALA A 493 34.81 20.32 11.66
CA ALA A 493 33.80 20.78 12.61
C ALA A 493 32.66 21.60 11.96
N PHE A 494 32.83 22.02 10.70
CA PHE A 494 31.82 22.78 9.95
C PHE A 494 31.28 22.01 8.75
N ALA A 495 31.48 20.68 8.68
CA ALA A 495 31.06 19.88 7.54
C ALA A 495 29.56 20.03 7.29
N ASP A 496 28.74 19.82 8.34
CA ASP A 496 27.29 19.86 8.25
C ASP A 496 26.78 21.25 7.84
N TYR A 497 27.34 22.31 8.45
CA TYR A 497 27.06 23.71 8.10
C TYR A 497 27.48 24.07 6.65
N LEU A 498 28.50 23.44 6.09
CA LEU A 498 28.96 23.70 4.72
C LEU A 498 28.25 22.84 3.65
N THR A 499 27.62 21.74 4.05
CA THR A 499 26.84 20.87 3.16
C THR A 499 25.35 21.21 3.15
N SER A 500 24.84 21.86 4.19
CA SER A 500 23.60 22.63 4.08
C SER A 500 23.85 23.75 3.06
N ASP A 501 23.08 23.80 1.97
CA ASP A 501 23.35 24.62 0.78
C ASP A 501 23.26 26.14 1.10
N ASN A 502 24.30 26.70 1.72
CA ASN A 502 24.39 28.11 2.11
C ASN A 502 24.78 29.00 0.91
N THR A 503 23.99 28.90 -0.17
CA THR A 503 23.95 29.89 -1.23
C THR A 503 22.79 30.83 -1.00
N SER A 504 23.02 31.95 -0.31
CA SER A 504 22.23 33.19 -0.46
C SER A 504 20.76 32.97 -0.87
N SER A 505 19.95 32.33 -0.03
CA SER A 505 18.55 32.70 -0.04
C SER A 505 18.54 34.09 0.56
N THR A 506 18.18 35.08 -0.24
CA THR A 506 17.24 36.03 0.33
C THR A 506 16.05 35.19 0.73
N GLU A 507 16.03 34.71 1.98
CA GLU A 507 14.75 34.44 2.61
C GLU A 507 14.09 35.81 2.75
N THR A 508 13.43 36.21 1.66
CA THR A 508 12.08 36.70 1.83
C THR A 508 11.41 35.74 2.77
N THR A 509 11.29 36.11 4.05
CA THR A 509 10.35 35.56 5.03
C THR A 509 9.47 34.49 4.40
N THR A 510 9.97 33.26 4.36
CA THR A 510 9.19 32.10 3.99
C THR A 510 8.60 31.69 5.31
N SER A 511 7.44 32.27 5.60
CA SER A 511 6.56 31.72 6.63
C SER A 511 6.53 30.22 6.37
N SER A 512 7.08 29.41 7.27
CA SER A 512 7.00 27.96 7.17
C SER A 512 5.59 27.57 7.62
N TYR A 513 4.76 27.22 6.65
CA TYR A 513 3.44 26.69 6.92
C TYR A 513 3.59 25.19 7.12
N SER A 514 3.18 24.70 8.29
CA SER A 514 3.03 23.28 8.54
C SER A 514 1.55 22.95 8.46
N TYR A 515 1.19 21.91 7.73
CA TYR A 515 -0.18 21.41 7.64
C TYR A 515 -0.17 20.00 8.22
N ALA A 516 -0.86 19.78 9.34
CA ALA A 516 -0.99 18.45 9.89
C ALA A 516 -1.84 17.61 8.92
N VAL A 517 -1.35 16.42 8.59
CA VAL A 517 -2.06 15.48 7.73
C VAL A 517 -2.43 14.31 8.61
N THR A 518 -3.72 14.15 8.88
CA THR A 518 -4.24 12.92 9.48
C THR A 518 -4.72 12.03 8.35
N VAL A 519 -4.13 10.85 8.24
CA VAL A 519 -4.59 9.82 7.32
C VAL A 519 -5.36 8.81 8.16
N ASP A 520 -6.68 8.86 8.11
CA ASP A 520 -7.53 7.82 8.71
C ASP A 520 -7.65 6.66 7.74
N ILE A 521 -7.36 5.46 8.23
CA ILE A 521 -7.35 4.22 7.48
C ILE A 521 -8.48 3.36 8.05
N ASP A 522 -9.63 3.34 7.39
CA ASP A 522 -10.69 2.40 7.77
C ASP A 522 -10.31 1.00 7.31
N ASN A 523 -9.50 0.34 8.14
CA ASN A 523 -8.95 -1.01 7.96
C ASN A 523 -9.90 -2.10 8.51
N THR A 524 -11.15 -1.76 8.84
CA THR A 524 -12.05 -2.68 9.57
C THR A 524 -12.63 -3.81 8.71
N ASP A 525 -12.62 -3.65 7.39
CA ASP A 525 -13.13 -4.62 6.41
C ASP A 525 -12.05 -5.03 5.36
N ALA A 526 -10.80 -4.57 5.49
CA ALA A 526 -9.74 -4.78 4.51
C ALA A 526 -9.02 -6.14 4.67
N THR A 527 -8.55 -6.71 3.56
CA THR A 527 -7.97 -8.06 3.49
C THR A 527 -6.50 -8.09 3.04
N ALA A 528 -5.85 -6.94 2.88
CA ALA A 528 -4.44 -6.83 2.48
C ALA A 528 -3.50 -6.87 3.71
N GLY A 529 -2.27 -7.36 3.52
CA GLY A 529 -1.15 -7.17 4.45
C GLY A 529 -0.73 -5.69 4.59
N SER A 530 0.58 -5.39 4.62
CA SER A 530 0.99 -3.99 4.68
C SER A 530 0.44 -3.21 3.47
N THR A 531 -0.06 -2.00 3.73
CA THR A 531 -0.79 -1.19 2.75
C THR A 531 0.06 0.01 2.36
N ILE A 532 0.20 0.31 1.07
CA ILE A 532 0.80 1.56 0.62
C ILE A 532 -0.31 2.61 0.47
N VAL A 533 -0.19 3.68 1.24
CA VAL A 533 -0.97 4.89 1.03
C VAL A 533 -0.15 5.85 0.18
N SER A 534 -0.59 6.07 -1.06
CA SER A 534 0.01 7.05 -1.96
C SER A 534 -0.74 8.37 -1.88
N LEU A 535 -0.05 9.43 -1.48
CA LEU A 535 -0.60 10.77 -1.37
C LEU A 535 -0.23 11.61 -2.61
N PHE A 536 -1.25 12.22 -3.22
CA PHE A 536 -1.14 13.08 -4.39
C PHE A 536 -1.62 14.50 -4.08
N GLY A 537 -1.23 15.45 -4.91
CA GLY A 537 -1.68 16.84 -4.79
C GLY A 537 -0.80 17.71 -3.88
N ILE A 538 0.27 17.15 -3.32
CA ILE A 538 1.28 17.91 -2.58
C ILE A 538 2.06 18.79 -3.58
N PRO A 539 2.03 20.13 -3.43
CA PRO A 539 2.71 21.03 -4.35
C PRO A 539 4.23 20.79 -4.32
N THR A 540 4.90 20.89 -5.47
CA THR A 540 6.37 20.72 -5.57
C THR A 540 7.18 21.77 -4.79
N THR A 541 6.52 22.75 -4.19
CA THR A 541 7.10 23.76 -3.29
C THR A 541 6.97 23.38 -1.82
N ALA A 542 6.39 22.22 -1.53
CA ALA A 542 6.17 21.67 -0.21
C ALA A 542 6.76 20.26 -0.12
N SER A 543 7.06 19.82 1.09
CA SER A 543 7.58 18.47 1.37
C SER A 543 6.67 17.77 2.37
N LEU A 544 6.54 16.45 2.24
CA LEU A 544 5.84 15.63 3.23
C LEU A 544 6.83 15.16 4.29
N VAL A 545 6.45 15.20 5.57
CA VAL A 545 7.29 14.88 6.72
C VAL A 545 6.54 13.92 7.63
N LEU A 546 7.15 12.79 7.97
CA LEU A 546 6.61 11.76 8.87
C LEU A 546 7.58 11.57 10.04
N ASP A 547 7.09 11.65 11.28
CA ASP A 547 7.92 11.54 12.50
C ASP A 547 9.15 12.47 12.52
N GLY A 548 9.02 13.64 11.87
CA GLY A 548 10.10 14.63 11.76
C GLY A 548 11.09 14.38 10.61
N GLU A 549 10.98 13.27 9.89
CA GLU A 549 11.79 12.95 8.71
C GLU A 549 11.10 13.37 7.40
N THR A 550 11.82 14.05 6.52
CA THR A 550 11.29 14.44 5.19
C THR A 550 11.27 13.23 4.27
N LEU A 551 10.09 12.92 3.73
CA LEU A 551 9.89 11.84 2.77
C LEU A 551 10.35 12.27 1.37
N GLU A 552 10.86 11.31 0.60
CA GLU A 552 11.25 11.53 -0.80
C GLU A 552 10.03 11.40 -1.71
N ALA A 553 9.87 12.34 -2.64
CA ALA A 553 8.80 12.29 -3.63
C ALA A 553 9.13 11.29 -4.75
N ASN A 554 8.12 10.53 -5.18
CA ASN A 554 8.21 9.65 -6.35
C ASN A 554 8.41 10.46 -7.64
N SER A 555 8.81 9.76 -8.71
CA SER A 555 9.08 10.40 -10.01
C SER A 555 7.87 11.10 -10.65
N ASP A 556 6.65 10.72 -10.25
CA ASP A 556 5.39 11.32 -10.67
C ASP A 556 4.90 12.45 -9.72
N GLY A 557 5.60 12.68 -8.61
CA GLY A 557 5.30 13.69 -7.59
C GLY A 557 4.40 13.21 -6.46
N SER A 558 4.03 11.93 -6.40
CA SER A 558 3.33 11.31 -5.26
C SER A 558 4.29 11.01 -4.11
N TYR A 559 3.74 10.71 -2.93
CA TYR A 559 4.50 10.19 -1.79
C TYR A 559 3.87 8.88 -1.34
N SER A 560 4.68 7.84 -1.15
CA SER A 560 4.21 6.52 -0.74
C SER A 560 4.59 6.26 0.71
N ILE A 561 3.62 5.89 1.54
CA ILE A 561 3.82 5.52 2.94
C ILE A 561 3.33 4.09 3.12
N GLU A 562 4.19 3.24 3.65
CA GLU A 562 3.82 1.87 4.03
C GLU A 562 3.18 1.85 5.42
N VAL A 563 2.06 1.15 5.53
CA VAL A 563 1.22 1.06 6.72
C VAL A 563 1.14 -0.40 7.16
N ALA A 564 1.31 -0.65 8.45
CA ALA A 564 1.30 -2.02 8.98
C ALA A 564 -0.13 -2.60 9.09
N GLU A 565 -0.24 -3.94 9.09
CA GLU A 565 -1.52 -4.62 9.28
C GLU A 565 -2.19 -4.22 10.62
N GLY A 566 -3.46 -3.83 10.57
CA GLY A 566 -4.24 -3.42 11.74
C GLY A 566 -4.01 -1.98 12.22
N GLU A 567 -3.12 -1.23 11.58
CA GLU A 567 -2.98 0.21 11.76
C GLU A 567 -4.19 0.91 11.14
N ILE A 568 -4.78 1.85 11.89
CA ILE A 568 -6.04 2.53 11.53
C ILE A 568 -5.82 4.01 11.22
N SER A 569 -4.60 4.50 11.35
CA SER A 569 -4.24 5.89 11.07
C SER A 569 -2.73 6.05 10.91
N ILE A 570 -2.28 7.03 10.12
CA ILE A 570 -0.89 7.49 10.11
C ILE A 570 -0.80 8.75 10.97
N GLU A 571 -0.02 8.69 12.04
CA GLU A 571 0.20 9.79 12.97
C GLU A 571 1.47 10.61 12.61
N ASN A 572 1.64 11.80 13.20
CA ASN A 572 2.81 12.67 13.02
C ASN A 572 3.18 13.03 11.58
N LEU A 573 2.23 12.95 10.65
CA LEU A 573 2.42 13.32 9.25
C LEU A 573 2.10 14.81 9.06
N SER A 574 2.97 15.54 8.35
CA SER A 574 2.78 16.96 8.07
C SER A 574 3.31 17.37 6.70
N ILE A 575 2.69 18.36 6.07
CA ILE A 575 3.21 19.03 4.88
C ILE A 575 3.90 20.31 5.33
N GLN A 576 5.19 20.45 5.00
CA GLN A 576 5.95 21.66 5.25
C GLN A 576 6.12 22.46 3.95
N SER A 577 5.81 23.75 4.00
CA SER A 577 5.89 24.65 2.85
C SER A 577 6.42 26.02 3.25
N ASP A 578 7.27 26.57 2.39
CA ASP A 578 7.81 27.92 2.50
C ASP A 578 6.80 29.04 2.15
N ILE A 579 5.64 28.65 1.61
CA ILE A 579 4.56 29.54 1.19
C ILE A 579 3.21 28.98 1.63
N GLU A 580 2.25 29.86 1.85
CA GLU A 580 0.87 29.47 2.14
C GLU A 580 0.34 28.67 0.95
N LEU A 581 -0.05 27.43 1.21
CA LEU A 581 -0.68 26.58 0.23
C LEU A 581 -2.18 26.90 0.19
N PRO A 582 -2.79 27.06 -1.00
CA PRO A 582 -4.24 27.14 -1.10
C PRO A 582 -4.87 25.82 -0.63
N ASP A 583 -6.18 25.80 -0.38
CA ASP A 583 -6.96 24.59 -0.05
C ASP A 583 -6.36 23.34 -0.73
N LEU A 584 -5.75 22.48 0.10
CA LEU A 584 -5.04 21.31 -0.35
C LEU A 584 -6.05 20.21 -0.64
N ASP A 585 -6.29 19.96 -1.93
CA ASP A 585 -7.07 18.82 -2.41
C ASP A 585 -6.14 17.61 -2.49
N ILE A 586 -5.71 17.11 -1.32
CA ILE A 586 -4.89 15.89 -1.24
C ILE A 586 -5.80 14.71 -1.52
N THR A 587 -5.47 13.98 -2.57
CA THR A 587 -6.13 12.72 -2.87
C THR A 587 -5.20 11.59 -2.46
N SER A 588 -5.74 10.58 -1.79
CA SER A 588 -5.07 9.32 -1.58
C SER A 588 -5.43 8.35 -2.69
N GLU A 589 -4.47 7.55 -3.10
CA GLU A 589 -4.72 6.22 -3.64
C GLU A 589 -4.16 5.20 -2.66
N VAL A 590 -4.82 4.08 -2.57
CA VAL A 590 -4.42 2.98 -1.71
C VAL A 590 -4.05 1.85 -2.64
N SER A 591 -2.92 1.22 -2.37
CA SER A 591 -2.52 -0.02 -3.03
C SER A 591 -2.04 -0.99 -1.96
N ALA A 592 -2.17 -2.29 -2.20
CA ALA A 592 -1.47 -3.25 -1.36
C ALA A 592 0.05 -3.02 -1.54
N ASN A 593 0.82 -3.11 -0.46
CA ASN A 593 2.24 -3.36 -0.63
C ASN A 593 2.37 -4.81 -1.09
N LEU A 594 2.97 -5.01 -2.27
CA LEU A 594 3.07 -6.34 -2.88
C LEU A 594 4.46 -6.97 -2.64
N ASP A 595 5.39 -6.26 -1.98
CA ASP A 595 6.77 -6.73 -1.77
C ASP A 595 6.87 -7.91 -0.77
N ASP A 596 5.87 -8.09 0.11
CA ASP A 596 5.79 -9.23 1.05
C ASP A 596 4.36 -9.83 1.01
N VAL A 597 4.10 -10.75 0.08
CA VAL A 597 2.79 -11.41 -0.01
C VAL A 597 2.73 -12.57 0.99
N VAL A 598 2.06 -12.35 2.12
CA VAL A 598 1.62 -13.41 3.05
C VAL A 598 0.10 -13.47 2.99
N ASP A 599 -0.46 -14.49 2.34
CA ASP A 599 -1.92 -14.65 2.24
C ASP A 599 -2.50 -15.45 3.44
N ILE A 600 -3.79 -15.25 3.70
CA ILE A 600 -4.60 -15.77 4.81
C ILE A 600 -5.83 -16.56 4.32
N VAL A 601 -5.88 -16.98 3.05
CA VAL A 601 -6.95 -17.81 2.48
C VAL A 601 -6.41 -19.02 1.73
N ASN A 602 -6.92 -20.21 2.12
CA ASN A 602 -6.54 -21.50 1.53
C ASN A 602 -6.69 -21.53 -0.01
N ASP A 603 -5.56 -21.79 -0.68
CA ASP A 603 -5.29 -22.00 -2.12
C ASP A 603 -5.14 -20.69 -2.94
N SER A 604 -3.94 -20.10 -2.93
CA SER A 604 -3.60 -18.75 -3.43
C SER A 604 -2.59 -18.75 -4.60
N TYR A 605 -2.62 -17.70 -5.43
CA TYR A 605 -1.59 -17.42 -6.45
C TYR A 605 -0.78 -16.18 -6.09
N LEU A 606 0.46 -16.38 -5.71
CA LEU A 606 1.37 -15.32 -5.31
C LEU A 606 2.30 -15.01 -6.48
N VAL A 607 2.29 -13.76 -6.94
CA VAL A 607 3.20 -13.29 -7.99
C VAL A 607 3.92 -12.05 -7.49
N GLY A 608 5.25 -12.08 -7.50
CA GLY A 608 6.08 -10.93 -7.15
C GLY A 608 6.14 -9.89 -8.27
N THR A 609 6.87 -8.83 -8.01
CA THR A 609 7.05 -7.70 -8.92
C THR A 609 8.31 -7.89 -9.78
N ASP A 610 8.83 -6.84 -10.42
CA ASP A 610 10.15 -6.91 -11.09
C ASP A 610 11.30 -6.69 -10.05
N GLY A 611 11.02 -6.99 -8.78
CA GLY A 611 11.69 -6.52 -7.57
C GLY A 611 12.31 -7.65 -6.76
N LEU A 612 12.65 -7.40 -5.50
CA LEU A 612 12.97 -8.49 -4.57
C LEU A 612 11.71 -8.76 -3.79
N ASP A 613 11.14 -9.95 -3.94
CA ASP A 613 9.87 -10.32 -3.35
C ASP A 613 10.04 -11.46 -2.32
N THR A 614 9.29 -11.41 -1.23
CA THR A 614 9.12 -12.55 -0.32
C THR A 614 7.68 -13.04 -0.40
N LEU A 615 7.49 -14.21 -1.03
CA LEU A 615 6.18 -14.83 -1.22
C LEU A 615 6.01 -16.00 -0.25
N VAL A 616 4.93 -15.98 0.54
CA VAL A 616 4.63 -17.00 1.56
C VAL A 616 3.19 -17.49 1.42
N GLY A 617 3.04 -18.77 1.07
CA GLY A 617 1.79 -19.53 1.07
C GLY A 617 1.26 -19.84 2.48
N ASP A 618 0.13 -20.52 2.56
CA ASP A 618 -0.62 -20.78 3.79
C ASP A 618 -0.78 -22.27 4.15
N LEU A 619 -2.01 -22.73 4.42
CA LEU A 619 -2.34 -24.13 4.69
C LEU A 619 -3.01 -24.81 3.47
N GLY A 620 -3.17 -24.08 2.36
CA GLY A 620 -3.78 -24.52 1.11
C GLY A 620 -2.75 -24.95 0.06
N ASP A 621 -3.25 -25.37 -1.10
CA ASP A 621 -2.40 -25.70 -2.25
C ASP A 621 -2.12 -24.42 -3.04
N ASP A 622 -0.95 -23.82 -2.83
CA ASP A 622 -0.60 -22.50 -3.36
C ASP A 622 0.25 -22.58 -4.62
N VAL A 623 0.29 -21.48 -5.38
CA VAL A 623 1.16 -21.35 -6.55
C VAL A 623 1.94 -20.04 -6.43
N LEU A 624 3.26 -20.13 -6.41
CA LEU A 624 4.19 -19.03 -6.15
C LEU A 624 5.06 -18.77 -7.38
N PHE A 625 5.17 -17.50 -7.78
CA PHE A 625 6.01 -17.06 -8.89
C PHE A 625 6.71 -15.75 -8.53
N GLY A 626 8.03 -15.76 -8.36
CA GLY A 626 8.80 -14.56 -8.02
C GLY A 626 8.61 -13.44 -9.04
N GLY A 627 8.71 -13.80 -10.32
CA GLY A 627 8.47 -12.88 -11.42
C GLY A 627 9.24 -13.35 -12.66
N ASP A 628 9.01 -12.72 -13.81
CA ASP A 628 9.89 -12.89 -14.98
C ASP A 628 10.94 -11.77 -14.96
N ASP A 629 11.87 -11.85 -14.02
CA ASP A 629 12.86 -10.81 -13.79
C ASP A 629 14.31 -11.31 -13.62
N GLU A 630 15.20 -10.42 -13.18
CA GLU A 630 16.62 -10.72 -12.96
C GLU A 630 17.02 -10.39 -11.52
N VAL A 631 16.12 -10.66 -10.58
CA VAL A 631 16.28 -10.51 -9.13
C VAL A 631 15.95 -11.86 -8.47
N SER A 632 16.51 -12.13 -7.29
CA SER A 632 16.33 -13.43 -6.61
C SER A 632 15.28 -13.28 -5.52
N ASP A 633 14.15 -13.97 -5.66
CA ASP A 633 13.05 -13.90 -4.72
C ASP A 633 13.12 -14.98 -3.64
N ILE A 634 12.31 -14.82 -2.59
CA ILE A 634 12.20 -15.79 -1.49
C ILE A 634 10.80 -16.39 -1.52
N LEU A 635 10.68 -17.67 -1.87
CA LEU A 635 9.42 -18.38 -2.03
C LEU A 635 9.25 -19.42 -0.90
N THR A 636 8.11 -19.40 -0.21
CA THR A 636 7.78 -20.31 0.90
C THR A 636 6.38 -20.85 0.68
N GLY A 637 6.21 -22.16 0.48
CA GLY A 637 4.90 -22.77 0.24
C GLY A 637 4.06 -22.93 1.51
N ALA A 638 4.71 -23.17 2.65
CA ALA A 638 4.14 -23.56 3.93
C ALA A 638 3.53 -24.97 3.95
N ASP A 639 2.27 -25.15 4.39
CA ASP A 639 1.64 -26.48 4.43
C ASP A 639 0.71 -26.59 3.19
N GLY A 640 0.96 -27.50 2.26
CA GLY A 640 0.18 -27.53 1.02
C GLY A 640 0.80 -28.46 0.00
N SER A 641 0.14 -28.67 -1.14
CA SER A 641 0.81 -29.17 -2.35
C SER A 641 1.09 -27.99 -3.28
N ASP A 642 2.22 -27.33 -3.05
CA ASP A 642 2.48 -26.03 -3.65
C ASP A 642 3.20 -26.13 -5.00
N VAL A 643 2.97 -25.16 -5.89
CA VAL A 643 3.68 -25.04 -7.17
C VAL A 643 4.58 -23.82 -7.18
N PHE A 644 5.88 -24.04 -7.38
CA PHE A 644 6.84 -22.96 -7.59
C PHE A 644 7.11 -22.81 -9.08
N ILE A 645 6.68 -21.69 -9.66
CA ILE A 645 6.97 -21.33 -11.05
C ILE A 645 8.33 -20.62 -11.07
N LEU A 646 9.22 -21.08 -11.94
CA LEU A 646 10.59 -20.57 -12.04
C LEU A 646 10.85 -20.01 -13.44
N ASN A 647 11.51 -18.87 -13.51
CA ASN A 647 11.89 -18.18 -14.75
C ASN A 647 13.34 -18.45 -15.17
N GLU A 648 13.65 -18.23 -16.45
CA GLU A 648 15.03 -18.28 -16.95
C GLU A 648 15.79 -16.98 -16.64
N VAL A 649 16.83 -17.04 -15.81
CA VAL A 649 17.71 -15.89 -15.50
C VAL A 649 19.04 -15.93 -16.24
N SER A 650 19.60 -14.76 -16.57
CA SER A 650 20.91 -14.67 -17.23
C SER A 650 22.10 -14.73 -16.27
N ASP A 651 21.91 -14.47 -14.98
CA ASP A 651 22.90 -14.62 -13.91
C ASP A 651 22.40 -15.58 -12.82
N GLN A 652 23.15 -16.66 -12.58
CA GLN A 652 22.82 -17.69 -11.59
C GLN A 652 22.82 -17.19 -10.13
N THR A 653 23.27 -15.96 -9.86
CA THR A 653 23.08 -15.34 -8.54
C THR A 653 21.68 -14.79 -8.31
N ASN A 654 20.87 -14.72 -9.37
CA ASN A 654 19.53 -14.16 -9.36
C ASN A 654 18.44 -15.24 -9.37
N ILE A 655 18.78 -16.53 -9.25
CA ILE A 655 17.76 -17.58 -9.13
C ILE A 655 17.02 -17.44 -7.80
N ASP A 656 15.74 -17.79 -7.78
CA ASP A 656 14.92 -17.76 -6.58
C ASP A 656 15.41 -18.70 -5.49
N THR A 657 15.09 -18.36 -4.25
CA THR A 657 15.29 -19.19 -3.07
C THR A 657 13.97 -19.78 -2.61
N ILE A 658 13.83 -21.11 -2.70
CA ILE A 658 12.69 -21.82 -2.13
C ILE A 658 13.04 -22.29 -0.72
N THR A 659 12.25 -21.87 0.27
CA THR A 659 12.61 -22.05 1.67
C THR A 659 12.20 -23.41 2.24
N ASP A 660 11.13 -24.04 1.76
CA ASP A 660 10.53 -25.21 2.44
C ASP A 660 10.05 -26.34 1.52
N PHE A 661 10.50 -26.34 0.25
CA PHE A 661 10.14 -27.36 -0.75
C PHE A 661 10.08 -28.80 -0.20
N ASN A 662 8.94 -29.45 -0.29
CA ASN A 662 8.68 -30.83 0.09
C ASN A 662 8.29 -31.69 -1.11
N ALA A 663 9.22 -32.52 -1.61
CA ALA A 663 9.02 -33.36 -2.80
C ALA A 663 7.87 -34.39 -2.69
N ALA A 664 7.31 -34.63 -1.51
CA ALA A 664 6.12 -35.47 -1.34
C ALA A 664 4.82 -34.74 -1.72
N GLU A 665 4.83 -33.42 -1.67
CA GLU A 665 3.65 -32.55 -1.77
C GLU A 665 3.83 -31.59 -2.96
N ASP A 666 4.93 -30.84 -2.98
CA ASP A 666 5.18 -29.70 -3.88
C ASP A 666 5.69 -30.08 -5.26
N THR A 667 5.62 -29.10 -6.16
CA THR A 667 5.88 -29.20 -7.59
C THR A 667 6.67 -28.00 -8.09
N LEU A 668 7.57 -28.23 -9.07
CA LEU A 668 8.30 -27.16 -9.75
C LEU A 668 7.77 -27.00 -11.18
N ASP A 669 7.33 -25.82 -11.58
CA ASP A 669 7.09 -25.54 -13.00
C ASP A 669 8.38 -25.02 -13.64
N LEU A 670 8.94 -25.86 -14.51
CA LEU A 670 10.20 -25.60 -15.22
C LEU A 670 9.95 -25.26 -16.69
N THR A 671 8.72 -24.93 -17.07
CA THR A 671 8.35 -24.73 -18.46
C THR A 671 9.29 -23.73 -19.12
N ASP A 672 9.46 -22.54 -18.53
CA ASP A 672 10.26 -21.45 -19.13
C ASP A 672 11.72 -21.86 -19.35
N LEU A 673 12.36 -22.47 -18.35
CA LEU A 673 13.74 -22.97 -18.43
C LEU A 673 13.94 -24.06 -19.50
N LEU A 674 12.88 -24.75 -19.93
CA LEU A 674 12.96 -25.90 -20.83
C LEU A 674 12.54 -25.58 -22.28
N VAL A 675 11.72 -24.56 -22.54
CA VAL A 675 11.24 -24.28 -23.91
C VAL A 675 12.36 -23.79 -24.83
N GLY A 676 13.40 -23.15 -24.28
CA GLY A 676 14.55 -22.61 -25.02
C GLY A 676 15.51 -23.65 -25.60
N ILE A 677 15.50 -24.87 -25.07
CA ILE A 677 16.43 -25.94 -25.43
C ILE A 677 16.16 -26.47 -26.84
N GLU A 678 17.23 -26.66 -27.65
CA GLU A 678 17.09 -27.15 -29.02
C GLU A 678 16.44 -28.56 -29.05
N GLY A 679 15.21 -28.62 -29.56
CA GLY A 679 14.46 -29.87 -29.70
C GLY A 679 13.42 -30.11 -28.60
N SER A 680 13.17 -29.09 -27.76
CA SER A 680 12.08 -29.08 -26.78
C SER A 680 10.74 -29.51 -27.40
N PRO A 681 10.02 -30.47 -26.80
CA PRO A 681 8.72 -30.90 -27.29
C PRO A 681 7.69 -29.77 -27.19
N GLY A 682 7.00 -29.46 -28.29
CA GLY A 682 5.85 -28.53 -28.23
C GLY A 682 4.62 -29.17 -27.58
N LYS A 683 3.59 -28.35 -27.32
CA LYS A 683 2.33 -28.73 -26.64
C LYS A 683 1.52 -29.92 -27.22
N ASP A 684 1.84 -30.37 -28.43
CA ASP A 684 1.14 -31.49 -29.08
C ASP A 684 1.95 -32.82 -28.98
N ALA A 685 3.07 -32.83 -28.26
CA ALA A 685 3.89 -34.02 -28.07
C ALA A 685 3.21 -35.03 -27.13
N ASP A 686 3.45 -36.32 -27.35
CA ASP A 686 2.96 -37.34 -26.43
C ASP A 686 3.81 -37.39 -25.13
N ALA A 687 3.19 -37.85 -24.05
CA ALA A 687 3.81 -37.95 -22.73
C ALA A 687 5.11 -38.79 -22.73
N ASP A 688 5.23 -39.80 -23.61
CA ASP A 688 6.45 -40.61 -23.75
C ASP A 688 7.62 -39.78 -24.29
N ALA A 689 7.37 -38.91 -25.27
CA ALA A 689 8.37 -38.01 -25.84
C ALA A 689 8.78 -36.91 -24.84
N ILE A 690 7.81 -36.34 -24.11
CA ILE A 690 8.07 -35.34 -23.07
C ILE A 690 8.90 -35.95 -21.95
N MET A 691 8.48 -37.10 -21.42
CA MET A 691 9.22 -37.81 -20.37
C MET A 691 10.64 -38.17 -20.81
N ALA A 692 10.85 -38.57 -22.07
CA ALA A 692 12.19 -38.83 -22.59
C ALA A 692 13.08 -37.57 -22.61
N PHE A 693 12.51 -36.42 -22.95
CA PHE A 693 13.18 -35.12 -22.92
C PHE A 693 13.49 -34.69 -21.49
N LEU A 694 12.53 -34.73 -20.57
CA LEU A 694 12.74 -34.36 -19.17
C LEU A 694 13.83 -35.23 -18.51
N ASN A 695 13.86 -36.54 -18.76
CA ASN A 695 14.92 -37.42 -18.26
C ASN A 695 16.32 -37.15 -18.87
N GLU A 696 16.40 -36.45 -20.00
CA GLU A 696 17.68 -36.05 -20.61
C GLU A 696 18.17 -34.70 -20.08
N HIS A 697 17.25 -33.79 -19.74
CA HIS A 697 17.54 -32.38 -19.49
C HIS A 697 17.36 -31.93 -18.03
N VAL A 698 16.60 -32.66 -17.20
CA VAL A 698 16.43 -32.36 -15.77
C VAL A 698 17.25 -33.34 -14.94
N GLU A 699 18.20 -32.83 -14.16
CA GLU A 699 19.01 -33.62 -13.22
C GLU A 699 18.64 -33.26 -11.77
N VAL A 700 18.40 -34.27 -10.93
CA VAL A 700 18.07 -34.10 -9.52
C VAL A 700 19.05 -34.87 -8.67
N LYS A 701 19.93 -34.16 -7.97
CA LYS A 701 21.08 -34.76 -7.30
C LYS A 701 21.53 -33.96 -6.09
N ASP A 702 21.88 -34.66 -5.00
CA ASP A 702 22.43 -34.05 -3.77
C ASP A 702 21.57 -32.86 -3.24
N GLY A 703 20.24 -32.89 -3.43
CA GLY A 703 19.33 -31.80 -3.02
C GLY A 703 19.29 -30.58 -3.96
N SER A 704 19.92 -30.69 -5.14
CA SER A 704 19.86 -29.68 -6.21
C SER A 704 19.05 -30.18 -7.41
N VAL A 705 18.36 -29.27 -8.08
CA VAL A 705 17.63 -29.50 -9.33
C VAL A 705 18.25 -28.62 -10.41
N LYS A 706 18.67 -29.24 -11.51
CA LYS A 706 19.39 -28.57 -12.60
C LYS A 706 18.73 -28.82 -13.94
N VAL A 707 18.74 -27.81 -14.80
CA VAL A 707 18.39 -27.94 -16.22
C VAL A 707 19.67 -27.91 -17.06
N LYS A 708 19.77 -28.83 -18.02
CA LYS A 708 20.93 -29.00 -18.91
C LYS A 708 20.56 -28.73 -20.34
N GLU A 709 21.37 -27.96 -21.06
CA GLU A 709 21.19 -27.79 -22.51
C GLU A 709 21.50 -29.07 -23.30
N ASN A 710 22.44 -29.88 -22.81
CA ASN A 710 22.82 -31.17 -23.40
C ASN A 710 23.59 -32.04 -22.41
N ALA A 711 23.81 -33.31 -22.78
CA ALA A 711 24.47 -34.30 -21.93
C ALA A 711 25.92 -33.98 -21.50
N ASP A 712 26.61 -33.03 -22.15
CA ASP A 712 27.97 -32.61 -21.80
C ASP A 712 28.00 -31.35 -20.90
N ASP A 713 26.82 -30.79 -20.56
CA ASP A 713 26.66 -29.60 -19.73
C ASP A 713 26.67 -29.92 -18.22
N GLU A 714 27.21 -29.01 -17.41
CA GLU A 714 27.17 -29.11 -15.95
C GLU A 714 25.77 -28.77 -15.39
N GLY A 715 24.96 -28.03 -16.16
CA GLY A 715 23.58 -27.67 -15.82
C GLY A 715 23.49 -26.48 -14.88
N ASP A 716 22.49 -25.65 -15.13
CA ASP A 716 22.16 -24.46 -14.34
C ASP A 716 21.15 -24.84 -13.25
N ASP A 717 21.33 -24.32 -12.04
CA ASP A 717 20.41 -24.57 -10.93
C ASP A 717 19.09 -23.84 -11.21
N VAL A 718 17.96 -24.52 -10.96
CA VAL A 718 16.63 -23.93 -11.21
C VAL A 718 16.21 -22.98 -10.08
N ALA A 719 16.65 -23.27 -8.85
CA ALA A 719 16.39 -22.51 -7.64
C ALA A 719 17.42 -22.91 -6.57
N SER A 720 17.56 -22.07 -5.54
CA SER A 720 18.29 -22.37 -4.32
C SER A 720 17.34 -22.92 -3.26
N PHE A 721 17.57 -24.14 -2.77
CA PHE A 721 16.75 -24.77 -1.73
C PHE A 721 17.40 -24.64 -0.35
N ILE A 722 16.63 -24.31 0.70
CA ILE A 722 17.16 -24.23 2.07
C ILE A 722 17.22 -25.63 2.71
N ASP A 723 18.43 -26.14 2.89
CA ASP A 723 18.74 -27.49 3.41
C ASP A 723 18.03 -27.86 4.74
N GLU A 724 17.75 -26.88 5.61
CA GLU A 724 17.16 -27.15 6.94
C GLU A 724 15.66 -27.40 6.92
N THR A 725 14.97 -26.93 5.88
CA THR A 725 13.50 -26.84 5.81
C THR A 725 12.95 -27.53 4.57
N SER A 726 13.71 -27.63 3.48
CA SER A 726 13.33 -28.44 2.31
C SER A 726 13.58 -29.95 2.51
N SER A 727 12.71 -30.78 1.93
CA SER A 727 12.76 -32.23 1.98
C SER A 727 12.58 -32.86 0.58
N PHE A 728 13.58 -33.61 0.14
CA PHE A 728 13.53 -34.39 -1.12
C PHE A 728 13.11 -35.86 -0.90
N ASP A 729 12.62 -36.22 0.28
CA ASP A 729 12.13 -37.57 0.61
C ASP A 729 10.65 -37.73 0.23
N SER A 730 10.38 -37.96 -1.05
CA SER A 730 9.00 -37.98 -1.57
C SER A 730 8.16 -39.17 -1.08
N ASN A 731 8.81 -40.22 -0.57
CA ASN A 731 8.12 -41.41 -0.05
C ASN A 731 7.98 -41.44 1.49
N GLY A 732 8.68 -40.55 2.21
CA GLY A 732 8.62 -40.38 3.65
C GLY A 732 9.27 -41.50 4.47
N ASP A 733 10.24 -42.24 3.91
CA ASP A 733 10.94 -43.32 4.63
C ASP A 733 12.15 -42.85 5.46
N GLY A 734 12.46 -41.55 5.38
CA GLY A 734 13.56 -40.87 6.05
C GLY A 734 14.88 -40.94 5.30
N SER A 735 14.89 -41.31 4.01
CA SER A 735 16.10 -41.36 3.19
C SER A 735 15.90 -40.96 1.74
N VAL A 736 16.57 -39.88 1.31
CA VAL A 736 16.60 -39.44 -0.09
C VAL A 736 17.50 -40.38 -0.92
N ASN A 737 16.92 -41.05 -1.91
CA ASN A 737 17.61 -41.97 -2.81
C ASN A 737 16.88 -42.13 -4.16
N SER A 738 17.36 -43.03 -5.03
CA SER A 738 16.83 -43.18 -6.40
C SER A 738 15.43 -43.79 -6.53
N VAL A 739 14.70 -43.95 -5.43
CA VAL A 739 13.28 -44.32 -5.42
C VAL A 739 12.38 -43.12 -5.15
N ASP A 740 12.98 -42.01 -4.72
CA ASP A 740 12.34 -40.72 -4.58
C ASP A 740 12.30 -39.99 -5.92
N SER A 741 11.40 -39.03 -6.02
CA SER A 741 11.16 -38.23 -7.22
C SER A 741 10.63 -36.86 -6.85
N ILE A 742 10.89 -35.87 -7.68
CA ILE A 742 10.20 -34.58 -7.63
C ILE A 742 9.08 -34.55 -8.68
N LYS A 743 8.06 -33.72 -8.45
CA LYS A 743 7.06 -33.37 -9.46
C LYS A 743 7.54 -32.15 -10.23
N VAL A 744 7.43 -32.22 -11.56
CA VAL A 744 7.80 -31.15 -12.49
C VAL A 744 6.64 -30.89 -13.42
N ILE A 745 6.27 -29.63 -13.60
CA ILE A 745 5.34 -29.21 -14.66
C ILE A 745 6.13 -28.78 -15.90
N TYR A 746 5.68 -29.24 -17.06
CA TYR A 746 6.16 -28.80 -18.37
C TYR A 746 4.99 -28.70 -19.34
N ASN A 747 4.76 -27.51 -19.93
CA ASN A 747 3.62 -27.25 -20.82
C ASN A 747 2.28 -27.67 -20.18
N ASN A 748 2.03 -27.26 -18.93
CA ASN A 748 0.74 -27.46 -18.25
C ASN A 748 0.40 -28.93 -17.89
N GLU A 749 1.39 -29.82 -17.89
CA GLU A 749 1.24 -31.22 -17.46
C GLU A 749 2.29 -31.59 -16.41
N GLU A 750 1.87 -32.33 -15.38
CA GLU A 750 2.72 -32.80 -14.28
C GLU A 750 3.43 -34.13 -14.62
N TYR A 751 4.72 -34.21 -14.30
CA TYR A 751 5.59 -35.36 -14.52
C TYR A 751 6.45 -35.66 -13.29
N SER A 752 6.66 -36.94 -12.97
CA SER A 752 7.56 -37.35 -11.88
C SER A 752 8.96 -37.68 -12.40
N ILE A 753 9.98 -36.98 -11.88
CA ILE A 753 11.39 -37.16 -12.23
C ILE A 753 12.14 -37.79 -11.06
N ASN A 754 12.76 -38.95 -11.27
CA ASN A 754 13.45 -39.67 -10.20
C ASN A 754 14.77 -38.97 -9.82
N ILE A 755 15.12 -39.04 -8.54
CA ILE A 755 16.41 -38.57 -8.03
C ILE A 755 17.52 -39.50 -8.55
N ASP A 756 18.59 -38.94 -9.11
CA ASP A 756 19.59 -39.70 -9.87
C ASP A 756 20.96 -39.86 -9.19
N GLY A 757 21.07 -39.51 -7.91
CA GLY A 757 22.29 -39.69 -7.13
C GLY A 757 22.14 -39.38 -5.66
#